data_AF-A0A849Q4Q0-F1
#
_entry.id   AF-A0A849Q4Q0-F1
#
_cell.length_a   1.000
_cell.length_b   1.000
_cell.length_c   1.000
_cell.angle_alpha   90.00
_cell.angle_beta   90.00
_cell.angle_gamma   90.00
#
_symmetry.space_group_name_H-M   'P 1'
#
loop_
_entity.id
_entity.type
_entity.pdbx_description
1 polymer ?
#
loop_
_entity_poly.entity_id
_entity_poly.type
_entity_poly.pdbx_seq_one_letter_code
_entity_poly.pdbx_strand_id
1 'polypeptide(L)'
;TWVAGIATGTGGGNSPHVGVAPGAKLVGLRIGSSGGFPEWAALRGLEWIIANKETYNISVAVCSWGIVLGGPNDHNGNSAISRTADEVVAAGINVVVAAGNSALSATVTSPGDANNVITVGSVSDNHIISTFSSEGPTTDGRTKPDVAAPGESITGPWSKSDTGYYTGDGTSASAPIVGGLIALMLEANPFLTPAQVKQVLHETSEHNTAISPKYFFTPNNGYGWGVVHAPGAVSRALDLRSPSIDIPISVDSGEEMDLVVQGTYTRTQFTERGENGESRFAEDDIVLEASVPNDWDRPSRVTYEMEGDIIAPPVSEPVTDEDGAWQFHVTFRVLTNVDDLTTGYPTIRFTTSAPVTTQGETYAFTTREILNGMSGPEGRTRVSVGGNVSPEIVVTNPDGRTEIADTFYVVRWTDDDPDDNARISLYNDLDTDPDNGKVLIASNILEDPEGDGDSYVWDTSTLVQGRSFYVLAVIDDGTNEPYSSYSEGTVTISHTGGNSPPSVEVVEPDGVSDIADQTYTIEYLAYDPDDVASLSLYWDTDAVGFDGIAIVRDLEEADGPGTYVWDTSSMDEMDHVYVYAVASDGQNPQARAYGSGPLTIRHGTSPRITLWSPIGQAVALDEPVTVTFDRAMDEASTEAATTLTPNIPGTFQWSGQTMVFEPGGGWKAETDYTVTVARSARDEEGNPLDEDHRWSFRSATAPVPTDPPIVTIDTPSEGETVSGLVFIEGTVEDLGASGAVEVRIDGEGWRDATGTTDWTLMWDTEVMNDGQHTISARGAVGEDNTGPVAMVNVTVHNAPNSAPVVYPIDDRKVNVGQTVTIQVEAEDPDGQGIVFTDDTELFDIDPTNGLITFTPTEDQVSQWYITITVSDGIDQTKETIIITVEPQEDSESFLGLSLTMNQVLTVLVLLIVVIIVVIAVGRRRRVNRTQEGPDAPAPRSSMGDVS
;
A
#
# COMPACT_ATOMS: atom_id res chain seq x y z
N THR A 1 -32.15 32.61 2.53
CA THR A 1 -31.51 33.05 3.79
C THR A 1 -31.73 32.05 4.90
N TRP A 2 -32.95 31.84 5.41
CA TRP A 2 -33.19 30.87 6.50
C TRP A 2 -32.65 29.47 6.18
N VAL A 3 -33.02 28.90 5.02
CA VAL A 3 -32.49 27.61 4.51
C VAL A 3 -30.97 27.59 4.43
N ALA A 4 -30.37 28.58 3.76
CA ALA A 4 -28.91 28.66 3.60
C ALA A 4 -28.18 28.73 4.95
N GLY A 5 -28.73 29.46 5.93
CA GLY A 5 -28.12 29.55 7.25
C GLY A 5 -28.26 28.30 8.11
N ILE A 6 -29.30 27.49 7.90
CA ILE A 6 -29.40 26.16 8.53
C ILE A 6 -28.29 25.25 8.01
N ALA A 7 -27.98 25.32 6.70
CA ALA A 7 -26.90 24.53 6.12
C ALA A 7 -25.51 25.04 6.54
N THR A 8 -25.23 26.35 6.42
CA THR A 8 -23.85 26.87 6.50
C THR A 8 -23.68 28.16 7.30
N GLY A 9 -24.67 28.56 8.10
CA GLY A 9 -24.60 29.80 8.87
C GLY A 9 -23.48 29.76 9.91
N THR A 10 -22.56 30.73 9.91
CA THR A 10 -21.46 30.81 10.88
C THR A 10 -21.88 31.20 12.31
N GLY A 11 -23.16 31.51 12.53
CA GLY A 11 -23.68 31.92 13.84
C GLY A 11 -23.12 33.24 14.39
N GLY A 12 -22.63 34.14 13.52
CA GLY A 12 -21.86 35.36 13.87
C GLY A 12 -22.15 36.00 15.25
N GLY A 13 -21.08 36.31 16.00
CA GLY A 13 -21.18 37.04 17.28
C GLY A 13 -21.64 36.20 18.49
N ASN A 14 -21.09 34.99 18.67
CA ASN A 14 -21.42 34.03 19.74
C ASN A 14 -22.89 33.56 19.76
N SER A 15 -23.59 33.54 18.61
CA SER A 15 -24.94 32.96 18.55
C SER A 15 -24.88 31.43 18.67
N PRO A 16 -25.80 30.80 19.42
CA PRO A 16 -25.90 29.33 19.46
C PRO A 16 -26.51 28.73 18.17
N HIS A 17 -26.91 29.55 17.21
CA HIS A 17 -27.58 29.13 15.97
C HIS A 17 -26.58 29.05 14.80
N VAL A 18 -25.67 28.09 14.91
CA VAL A 18 -24.71 27.73 13.85
C VAL A 18 -25.38 26.73 12.91
N GLY A 19 -25.13 26.87 11.61
CA GLY A 19 -25.53 25.87 10.61
C GLY A 19 -24.70 24.61 10.73
N VAL A 20 -25.07 23.57 10.00
CA VAL A 20 -24.42 22.25 10.08
C VAL A 20 -22.96 22.31 9.58
N ALA A 21 -22.72 22.95 8.43
CA ALA A 21 -21.40 23.09 7.80
C ALA A 21 -21.02 24.58 7.67
N PRO A 22 -20.62 25.27 8.76
CA PRO A 22 -20.36 26.70 8.76
C PRO A 22 -19.14 27.12 7.89
N GLY A 23 -18.25 26.17 7.57
CA GLY A 23 -17.10 26.40 6.67
C GLY A 23 -17.44 26.36 5.18
N ALA A 24 -18.56 25.73 4.80
CA ALA A 24 -18.93 25.54 3.41
C ALA A 24 -19.32 26.85 2.71
N LYS A 25 -18.87 27.02 1.46
CA LYS A 25 -19.22 28.16 0.61
C LYS A 25 -20.66 28.03 0.09
N LEU A 26 -21.25 29.15 -0.34
CA LEU A 26 -22.65 29.21 -0.77
C LEU A 26 -22.80 29.85 -2.15
N VAL A 27 -23.55 29.17 -3.03
CA VAL A 27 -24.09 29.74 -4.27
C VAL A 27 -25.60 29.90 -4.13
N GLY A 28 -26.10 31.13 -4.34
CA GLY A 28 -27.52 31.45 -4.18
C GLY A 28 -28.25 31.55 -5.51
N LEU A 29 -29.08 30.55 -5.84
CA LEU A 29 -29.93 30.56 -7.05
C LEU A 29 -31.36 30.96 -6.75
N ARG A 30 -31.76 32.13 -7.25
CA ARG A 30 -33.13 32.63 -7.10
C ARG A 30 -33.98 32.21 -8.30
N ILE A 31 -34.74 31.13 -8.14
CA ILE A 31 -35.66 30.60 -9.18
C ILE A 31 -37.08 31.21 -9.13
N GLY A 32 -37.38 32.06 -8.13
CA GLY A 32 -38.73 32.56 -7.92
C GLY A 32 -38.86 33.81 -7.06
N SER A 33 -40.09 34.04 -6.61
CA SER A 33 -40.46 35.16 -5.73
C SER A 33 -41.38 34.66 -4.60
N SER A 34 -41.86 35.58 -3.75
CA SER A 34 -42.78 35.24 -2.66
C SER A 34 -44.11 34.62 -3.12
N GLY A 35 -44.44 34.69 -4.41
CA GLY A 35 -45.62 34.05 -5.01
C GLY A 35 -45.37 32.66 -5.60
N GLY A 36 -44.19 32.08 -5.40
CA GLY A 36 -43.77 30.81 -6.00
C GLY A 36 -42.82 30.99 -7.19
N PHE A 37 -42.62 29.91 -7.93
CA PHE A 37 -41.77 29.84 -9.12
C PHE A 37 -42.46 29.00 -10.21
N PRO A 38 -42.24 29.32 -11.49
CA PRO A 38 -42.66 28.45 -12.59
C PRO A 38 -41.67 27.29 -12.78
N GLU A 39 -42.15 26.13 -13.23
CA GLU A 39 -41.34 24.92 -13.44
C GLU A 39 -40.11 25.15 -14.33
N TRP A 40 -40.25 25.93 -15.42
CA TRP A 40 -39.13 26.23 -16.31
C TRP A 40 -37.98 26.96 -15.62
N ALA A 41 -38.24 27.74 -14.57
CA ALA A 41 -37.20 28.44 -13.83
C ALA A 41 -36.43 27.48 -12.91
N ALA A 42 -37.09 26.45 -12.38
CA ALA A 42 -36.45 25.39 -11.62
C ALA A 42 -35.55 24.54 -12.53
N LEU A 43 -36.03 24.15 -13.71
CA LEU A 43 -35.25 23.44 -14.74
C LEU A 43 -33.98 24.23 -15.11
N ARG A 44 -34.14 25.51 -15.44
CA ARG A 44 -33.00 26.41 -15.74
C ARG A 44 -32.02 26.54 -14.58
N GLY A 45 -32.50 26.47 -13.34
CA GLY A 45 -31.65 26.48 -12.15
C GLY A 45 -30.80 25.22 -12.06
N LEU A 46 -31.38 24.04 -12.31
CA LEU A 46 -30.66 22.76 -12.31
C LEU A 46 -29.65 22.68 -13.47
N GLU A 47 -30.04 23.09 -14.68
CA GLU A 47 -29.13 23.19 -15.84
C GLU A 47 -27.95 24.13 -15.54
N TRP A 48 -28.20 25.25 -14.86
CA TRP A 48 -27.15 26.20 -14.48
C TRP A 48 -26.18 25.59 -13.48
N ILE A 49 -26.67 24.78 -12.53
CA ILE A 49 -25.82 24.08 -11.55
C ILE A 49 -24.79 23.21 -12.25
N ILE A 50 -25.20 22.39 -13.23
CA ILE A 50 -24.27 21.55 -14.01
C ILE A 50 -23.26 22.43 -14.75
N ALA A 51 -23.75 23.44 -15.46
CA ALA A 51 -22.91 24.32 -16.29
C ALA A 51 -21.90 25.17 -15.49
N ASN A 52 -22.05 25.28 -14.17
CA ASN A 52 -21.18 26.09 -13.32
C ASN A 52 -20.59 25.27 -12.16
N LYS A 53 -20.66 23.94 -12.22
CA LYS A 53 -20.16 23.01 -11.22
C LYS A 53 -18.69 23.31 -10.92
N GLU A 54 -17.84 23.25 -11.95
CA GLU A 54 -16.40 23.45 -11.83
C GLU A 54 -16.05 24.89 -11.42
N THR A 55 -16.73 25.88 -12.01
CA THR A 55 -16.47 27.31 -11.73
C THR A 55 -16.64 27.68 -10.26
N TYR A 56 -17.59 27.06 -9.55
CA TYR A 56 -17.87 27.35 -8.14
C TYR A 56 -17.60 26.17 -7.21
N ASN A 57 -17.01 25.09 -7.71
CA ASN A 57 -16.83 23.82 -7.00
C ASN A 57 -18.12 23.35 -6.30
N ILE A 58 -19.21 23.24 -7.07
CA ILE A 58 -20.54 22.91 -6.53
C ILE A 58 -20.65 21.40 -6.32
N SER A 59 -20.64 20.94 -5.07
CA SER A 59 -20.78 19.51 -4.74
C SER A 59 -22.15 19.12 -4.15
N VAL A 60 -22.94 20.10 -3.68
CA VAL A 60 -24.25 19.88 -3.05
C VAL A 60 -25.28 20.93 -3.52
N ALA A 61 -26.45 20.47 -3.96
CA ALA A 61 -27.57 21.30 -4.36
C ALA A 61 -28.79 21.06 -3.45
N VAL A 62 -29.17 22.06 -2.64
CA VAL A 62 -30.32 21.97 -1.72
C VAL A 62 -31.59 22.58 -2.34
N CYS A 63 -32.57 21.73 -2.60
CA CYS A 63 -33.89 22.06 -3.13
C CYS A 63 -34.95 22.00 -2.02
N SER A 64 -35.03 23.05 -1.19
CA SER A 64 -36.08 23.21 -0.16
C SER A 64 -37.45 23.63 -0.74
N TRP A 65 -37.82 23.08 -1.89
CA TRP A 65 -39.03 23.37 -2.65
C TRP A 65 -39.50 22.12 -3.40
N GLY A 66 -40.75 22.13 -3.85
CA GLY A 66 -41.31 21.03 -4.65
C GLY A 66 -42.50 21.46 -5.49
N ILE A 67 -42.75 20.72 -6.56
CA ILE A 67 -43.84 20.90 -7.52
C ILE A 67 -44.82 19.73 -7.34
N VAL A 68 -46.09 20.07 -7.09
CA VAL A 68 -47.19 19.10 -7.13
C VAL A 68 -47.61 18.94 -8.60
N LEU A 69 -47.55 17.72 -9.11
CA LEU A 69 -47.92 17.41 -10.49
C LEU A 69 -49.40 17.08 -10.57
N GLY A 70 -50.03 17.40 -11.70
CA GLY A 70 -51.49 17.42 -11.84
C GLY A 70 -52.15 16.06 -12.06
N GLY A 71 -51.40 15.05 -12.52
CA GLY A 71 -51.90 13.73 -12.83
C GLY A 71 -51.66 12.71 -11.71
N PRO A 72 -52.56 11.72 -11.54
CA PRO A 72 -52.48 10.74 -10.47
C PRO A 72 -51.27 9.80 -10.57
N ASN A 73 -50.53 9.79 -11.69
CA ASN A 73 -49.37 8.93 -11.96
C ASN A 73 -48.07 9.72 -12.20
N ASP A 74 -48.08 11.03 -11.97
CA ASP A 74 -47.00 11.90 -12.44
C ASP A 74 -45.82 11.97 -11.46
N HIS A 75 -46.02 11.56 -10.21
CA HIS A 75 -44.99 11.51 -9.16
C HIS A 75 -44.21 10.19 -9.18
N ASN A 76 -43.68 9.83 -10.35
CA ASN A 76 -42.96 8.58 -10.58
C ASN A 76 -41.49 8.80 -11.01
N GLY A 77 -40.98 10.02 -10.85
CA GLY A 77 -39.60 10.37 -11.24
C GLY A 77 -39.39 10.62 -12.74
N ASN A 78 -40.41 10.49 -13.59
CA ASN A 78 -40.28 10.70 -15.04
C ASN A 78 -40.64 12.12 -15.50
N SER A 79 -40.94 13.03 -14.58
CA SER A 79 -41.15 14.43 -14.92
C SER A 79 -39.87 15.05 -15.47
N ALA A 80 -39.98 16.14 -16.23
CA ALA A 80 -38.79 16.83 -16.75
C ALA A 80 -37.87 17.28 -15.60
N ILE A 81 -38.44 17.86 -14.53
CA ILE A 81 -37.66 18.32 -13.38
C ILE A 81 -37.00 17.17 -12.61
N SER A 82 -37.67 16.01 -12.49
CA SER A 82 -37.09 14.82 -11.85
C SER A 82 -35.90 14.26 -12.63
N ARG A 83 -36.04 14.13 -13.95
CA ARG A 83 -34.93 13.65 -14.81
C ARG A 83 -33.75 14.62 -14.79
N THR A 84 -34.00 15.92 -14.87
CA THR A 84 -32.92 16.91 -14.78
C THR A 84 -32.25 16.90 -13.40
N ALA A 85 -32.99 16.63 -12.33
CA ALA A 85 -32.37 16.44 -11.01
C ALA A 85 -31.49 15.18 -10.97
N ASP A 86 -31.91 14.08 -11.59
CA ASP A 86 -31.09 12.88 -11.73
C ASP A 86 -29.85 13.12 -12.62
N GLU A 87 -29.95 13.96 -13.66
CA GLU A 87 -28.81 14.40 -14.48
C GLU A 87 -27.81 15.25 -13.67
N VAL A 88 -28.28 16.11 -12.76
CA VAL A 88 -27.40 16.85 -11.83
C VAL A 88 -26.65 15.87 -10.91
N VAL A 89 -27.32 14.81 -10.44
CA VAL A 89 -26.66 13.76 -9.66
C VAL A 89 -25.63 13.00 -10.49
N ALA A 90 -25.96 12.66 -11.75
CA ALA A 90 -25.03 12.00 -12.66
C ALA A 90 -23.79 12.86 -12.97
N ALA A 91 -23.90 14.20 -12.92
CA ALA A 91 -22.78 15.12 -13.03
C ALA A 91 -21.89 15.20 -11.76
N GLY A 92 -22.12 14.34 -10.76
CA GLY A 92 -21.33 14.28 -9.52
C GLY A 92 -21.80 15.22 -8.40
N ILE A 93 -23.02 15.79 -8.49
CA ILE A 93 -23.52 16.76 -7.51
C ILE A 93 -24.62 16.14 -6.65
N ASN A 94 -24.48 16.21 -5.32
CA ASN A 94 -25.47 15.69 -4.39
C ASN A 94 -26.73 16.58 -4.37
N VAL A 95 -27.85 16.08 -4.90
CA VAL A 95 -29.13 16.82 -4.90
C VAL A 95 -29.98 16.42 -3.71
N VAL A 96 -30.20 17.36 -2.79
CA VAL A 96 -31.00 17.16 -1.57
C VAL A 96 -32.33 17.87 -1.70
N VAL A 97 -33.44 17.16 -1.59
CA VAL A 97 -34.79 17.68 -1.86
C VAL A 97 -35.69 17.54 -0.64
N ALA A 98 -36.45 18.59 -0.32
CA ALA A 98 -37.48 18.49 0.72
C ALA A 98 -38.63 17.59 0.26
N ALA A 99 -39.10 16.67 1.12
CA ALA A 99 -40.18 15.74 0.75
C ALA A 99 -41.51 16.46 0.44
N GLY A 100 -41.77 17.61 1.07
CA GLY A 100 -43.03 18.35 0.99
C GLY A 100 -43.78 18.38 2.32
N ASN A 101 -44.84 19.19 2.38
CA ASN A 101 -45.58 19.47 3.62
C ASN A 101 -47.08 19.13 3.49
N SER A 102 -47.42 18.01 2.86
CA SER A 102 -48.82 17.62 2.57
C SER A 102 -49.43 16.59 3.54
N ALA A 103 -48.66 16.04 4.49
CA ALA A 103 -49.13 15.14 5.56
C ALA A 103 -49.81 13.82 5.13
N LEU A 104 -49.69 13.43 3.86
CA LEU A 104 -50.43 12.29 3.29
C LEU A 104 -49.48 11.30 2.62
N SER A 105 -49.87 10.02 2.58
CA SER A 105 -49.16 9.02 1.78
C SER A 105 -49.25 9.35 0.29
N ALA A 106 -48.19 9.05 -0.44
CA ALA A 106 -48.00 9.36 -1.85
C ALA A 106 -48.11 10.87 -2.17
N THR A 107 -47.50 11.71 -1.34
CA THR A 107 -47.46 13.17 -1.54
C THR A 107 -46.05 13.76 -1.55
N VAL A 108 -45.03 12.92 -1.77
CA VAL A 108 -43.69 13.40 -2.08
C VAL A 108 -43.73 14.20 -3.38
N THR A 109 -43.34 15.46 -3.31
CA THR A 109 -43.39 16.38 -4.45
C THR A 109 -42.18 16.22 -5.37
N SER A 110 -42.33 16.63 -6.64
CA SER A 110 -41.23 16.60 -7.60
C SER A 110 -40.27 17.80 -7.38
N PRO A 111 -38.93 17.65 -7.43
CA PRO A 111 -38.16 16.48 -7.89
C PRO A 111 -37.82 15.45 -6.80
N GLY A 112 -38.40 15.52 -5.60
CA GLY A 112 -38.16 14.54 -4.52
C GLY A 112 -38.65 13.12 -4.84
N ASP A 113 -39.38 12.95 -5.94
CA ASP A 113 -39.77 11.68 -6.53
C ASP A 113 -38.73 11.13 -7.53
N ALA A 114 -37.65 11.84 -7.83
CA ALA A 114 -36.58 11.37 -8.71
C ALA A 114 -35.82 10.17 -8.10
N ASN A 115 -35.04 9.44 -8.91
CA ASN A 115 -34.43 8.18 -8.49
C ASN A 115 -33.19 8.40 -7.61
N ASN A 116 -32.31 9.29 -8.07
CA ASN A 116 -30.96 9.40 -7.56
C ASN A 116 -30.85 10.48 -6.47
N VAL A 117 -31.77 11.45 -6.43
CA VAL A 117 -31.81 12.51 -5.40
C VAL A 117 -32.02 11.96 -3.98
N ILE A 118 -31.59 12.75 -2.99
CA ILE A 118 -31.77 12.50 -1.55
C ILE A 118 -32.96 13.31 -1.05
N THR A 119 -34.10 12.65 -0.85
CA THR A 119 -35.36 13.24 -0.40
C THR A 119 -35.45 13.17 1.10
N VAL A 120 -35.75 14.30 1.75
CA VAL A 120 -35.65 14.46 3.20
C VAL A 120 -37.01 14.74 3.83
N GLY A 121 -37.44 13.85 4.73
CA GLY A 121 -38.60 14.02 5.61
C GLY A 121 -38.29 14.84 6.86
N SER A 122 -39.34 15.23 7.60
CA SER A 122 -39.22 16.06 8.81
C SER A 122 -39.58 15.30 10.06
N VAL A 123 -38.77 15.45 11.12
CA VAL A 123 -39.07 14.97 12.48
C VAL A 123 -39.01 16.11 13.51
N SER A 124 -39.66 15.89 14.64
CA SER A 124 -39.53 16.69 15.87
C SER A 124 -38.26 16.32 16.66
N ASP A 125 -37.95 17.10 17.70
CA ASP A 125 -36.83 16.83 18.64
C ASP A 125 -36.88 15.44 19.30
N ASN A 126 -38.06 14.81 19.36
CA ASN A 126 -38.22 13.45 19.90
C ASN A 126 -38.17 12.37 18.81
N HIS A 127 -37.64 12.69 17.62
CA HIS A 127 -37.56 11.81 16.45
C HIS A 127 -38.93 11.25 16.01
N ILE A 128 -40.00 12.00 16.30
CA ILE A 128 -41.36 11.69 15.82
C ILE A 128 -41.57 12.41 14.50
N ILE A 129 -42.00 11.69 13.46
CA ILE A 129 -42.33 12.25 12.15
C ILE A 129 -43.32 13.42 12.29
N SER A 130 -42.97 14.54 11.66
CA SER A 130 -43.75 15.74 11.71
C SER A 130 -45.10 15.54 11.03
N THR A 131 -46.16 16.04 11.66
CA THR A 131 -47.53 15.86 11.17
C THR A 131 -47.77 16.44 9.77
N PHE A 132 -46.92 17.35 9.31
CA PHE A 132 -46.98 17.92 7.97
C PHE A 132 -46.11 17.17 6.94
N SER A 133 -45.14 16.35 7.35
CA SER A 133 -44.17 15.75 6.43
C SER A 133 -44.89 14.93 5.35
N SER A 134 -44.60 15.21 4.08
CA SER A 134 -45.05 14.37 2.98
C SER A 134 -44.43 12.98 3.09
N GLU A 135 -45.18 11.98 2.65
CA GLU A 135 -44.80 10.58 2.72
C GLU A 135 -44.89 9.92 1.35
N GLY A 136 -44.07 8.91 1.13
CA GLY A 136 -44.17 8.03 -0.02
C GLY A 136 -45.37 7.07 0.08
N PRO A 137 -45.38 6.03 -0.77
CA PRO A 137 -44.41 5.79 -1.84
C PRO A 137 -44.56 6.82 -2.97
N THR A 138 -43.61 6.88 -3.89
CA THR A 138 -43.86 7.48 -5.21
C THR A 138 -44.98 6.72 -5.93
N THR A 139 -45.55 7.28 -7.00
CA THR A 139 -46.67 6.60 -7.67
C THR A 139 -46.30 5.26 -8.32
N ASP A 140 -45.03 5.08 -8.69
CA ASP A 140 -44.46 3.82 -9.17
C ASP A 140 -44.04 2.86 -8.05
N GLY A 141 -44.26 3.23 -6.78
CA GLY A 141 -44.10 2.32 -5.63
C GLY A 141 -42.74 2.37 -4.95
N ARG A 142 -41.82 3.26 -5.35
CA ARG A 142 -40.53 3.42 -4.66
C ARG A 142 -40.73 4.05 -3.28
N THR A 143 -39.94 3.60 -2.32
CA THR A 143 -39.93 4.19 -0.98
C THR A 143 -39.29 5.58 -1.02
N LYS A 144 -40.01 6.57 -0.48
CA LYS A 144 -39.53 7.94 -0.22
C LYS A 144 -40.20 8.44 1.07
N PRO A 145 -39.60 9.36 1.84
CA PRO A 145 -38.26 9.97 1.66
C PRO A 145 -37.12 8.94 1.78
N ASP A 146 -35.89 9.32 1.45
CA ASP A 146 -34.71 8.47 1.67
C ASP A 146 -34.29 8.50 3.13
N VAL A 147 -34.31 9.68 3.77
CA VAL A 147 -33.99 9.88 5.19
C VAL A 147 -34.87 10.96 5.80
N ALA A 148 -34.87 11.09 7.12
CA ALA A 148 -35.52 12.19 7.83
C ALA A 148 -34.50 13.02 8.65
N ALA A 149 -34.82 14.29 8.87
CA ALA A 149 -34.02 15.18 9.72
C ALA A 149 -34.90 16.17 10.49
N PRO A 150 -34.42 16.77 11.59
CA PRO A 150 -35.17 17.76 12.35
C PRO A 150 -35.76 18.86 11.46
N GLY A 151 -37.05 19.13 11.61
CA GLY A 151 -37.74 20.13 10.79
C GLY A 151 -38.82 20.92 11.52
N GLU A 152 -38.93 20.75 12.84
CA GLU A 152 -39.82 21.52 13.71
C GLU A 152 -39.03 22.53 14.54
N SER A 153 -39.54 23.75 14.65
CA SER A 153 -38.96 24.84 15.45
C SER A 153 -37.47 25.12 15.14
N ILE A 154 -37.07 24.99 13.87
CA ILE A 154 -35.68 25.21 13.46
C ILE A 154 -35.40 26.71 13.36
N THR A 155 -34.35 27.15 14.05
CA THR A 155 -33.98 28.57 14.15
C THR A 155 -32.79 28.87 13.22
N GLY A 156 -32.93 29.89 12.38
CA GLY A 156 -31.89 30.31 11.43
C GLY A 156 -31.99 31.79 11.07
N PRO A 157 -31.04 32.34 10.29
CA PRO A 157 -30.97 33.78 10.02
C PRO A 157 -32.20 34.27 9.23
N TRP A 158 -32.70 35.44 9.62
CA TRP A 158 -33.93 36.00 9.05
C TRP A 158 -33.63 37.03 7.96
N SER A 159 -34.18 36.83 6.76
CA SER A 159 -33.96 37.76 5.64
C SER A 159 -34.53 39.18 5.85
N LYS A 160 -35.34 39.40 6.90
CA LYS A 160 -35.92 40.71 7.21
C LYS A 160 -35.20 41.46 8.33
N SER A 161 -34.04 40.95 8.79
CA SER A 161 -33.24 41.58 9.83
C SER A 161 -31.75 41.30 9.62
N ASP A 162 -30.89 42.29 9.85
CA ASP A 162 -29.44 42.14 9.70
C ASP A 162 -28.82 41.30 10.84
N THR A 163 -29.50 41.20 11.99
CA THR A 163 -29.02 40.46 13.18
C THR A 163 -30.06 39.49 13.74
N GLY A 164 -31.22 39.36 13.09
CA GLY A 164 -32.37 38.63 13.63
C GLY A 164 -32.42 37.19 13.16
N TYR A 165 -33.01 36.34 13.99
CA TYR A 165 -33.30 34.94 13.69
C TYR A 165 -34.80 34.72 13.48
N TYR A 166 -35.12 33.70 12.69
CA TYR A 166 -36.46 33.22 12.42
C TYR A 166 -36.53 31.75 12.78
N THR A 167 -37.60 31.38 13.51
CA THR A 167 -37.92 30.00 13.87
C THR A 167 -39.13 29.57 13.05
N GLY A 168 -39.03 28.42 12.40
CA GLY A 168 -40.09 27.90 11.56
C GLY A 168 -40.07 26.38 11.44
N ASP A 169 -41.13 25.86 10.81
CA ASP A 169 -41.36 24.43 10.61
C ASP A 169 -41.40 24.10 9.11
N GLY A 170 -40.95 22.90 8.74
CA GLY A 170 -41.11 22.35 7.40
C GLY A 170 -39.98 21.41 6.97
N THR A 171 -40.26 20.53 6.02
CA THR A 171 -39.21 19.74 5.32
C THR A 171 -38.18 20.64 4.62
N SER A 172 -38.54 21.89 4.31
CA SER A 172 -37.62 22.93 3.85
C SER A 172 -36.51 23.28 4.85
N ALA A 173 -36.67 22.95 6.13
CA ALA A 173 -35.64 23.07 7.17
C ALA A 173 -34.85 21.76 7.36
N SER A 174 -35.47 20.60 7.12
CA SER A 174 -34.80 19.30 7.17
C SER A 174 -33.80 19.11 6.02
N ALA A 175 -34.19 19.46 4.78
CA ALA A 175 -33.32 19.34 3.61
C ALA A 175 -31.94 20.06 3.75
N PRO A 176 -31.84 21.33 4.22
CA PRO A 176 -30.55 21.97 4.41
C PRO A 176 -29.73 21.40 5.57
N ILE A 177 -30.33 20.75 6.56
CA ILE A 177 -29.56 20.01 7.59
C ILE A 177 -28.79 18.87 6.92
N VAL A 178 -29.48 18.08 6.10
CA VAL A 178 -28.84 16.98 5.34
C VAL A 178 -27.86 17.53 4.32
N GLY A 179 -28.18 18.63 3.64
CA GLY A 179 -27.24 19.28 2.71
C GLY A 179 -25.95 19.75 3.39
N GLY A 180 -26.03 20.30 4.60
CA GLY A 180 -24.85 20.63 5.39
C GLY A 180 -24.11 19.39 5.89
N LEU A 181 -24.81 18.33 6.29
CA LEU A 181 -24.18 17.06 6.67
C LEU A 181 -23.38 16.46 5.51
N ILE A 182 -23.93 16.46 4.29
CA ILE A 182 -23.21 15.99 3.10
C ILE A 182 -21.96 16.85 2.85
N ALA A 183 -22.02 18.17 3.07
CA ALA A 183 -20.83 19.01 2.96
C ALA A 183 -19.73 18.61 3.96
N LEU A 184 -20.09 18.23 5.20
CA LEU A 184 -19.13 17.67 6.16
C LEU A 184 -18.59 16.30 5.74
N MET A 185 -19.43 15.44 5.16
CA MET A 185 -18.98 14.14 4.62
C MET A 185 -17.98 14.33 3.48
N LEU A 186 -18.20 15.29 2.59
CA LEU A 186 -17.30 15.61 1.48
C LEU A 186 -16.02 16.34 1.94
N GLU A 187 -16.08 17.10 3.03
CA GLU A 187 -14.86 17.63 3.69
C GLU A 187 -14.03 16.49 4.28
N ALA A 188 -14.68 15.49 4.89
CA ALA A 188 -14.01 14.32 5.44
C ALA A 188 -13.43 13.40 4.35
N ASN A 189 -14.15 13.23 3.23
CA ASN A 189 -13.72 12.44 2.09
C ASN A 189 -14.24 13.04 0.78
N PRO A 190 -13.40 13.80 0.03
CA PRO A 190 -13.82 14.48 -1.19
C PRO A 190 -14.05 13.54 -2.38
N PHE A 191 -13.67 12.25 -2.26
CA PHE A 191 -13.80 11.25 -3.31
C PHE A 191 -15.15 10.52 -3.30
N LEU A 192 -16.02 10.81 -2.33
CA LEU A 192 -17.33 10.18 -2.26
C LEU A 192 -18.21 10.57 -3.45
N THR A 193 -18.65 9.57 -4.20
CA THR A 193 -19.67 9.74 -5.23
C THR A 193 -21.05 10.02 -4.61
N PRO A 194 -21.98 10.67 -5.34
CA PRO A 194 -23.34 10.88 -4.82
C PRO A 194 -24.08 9.58 -4.43
N ALA A 195 -23.79 8.47 -5.11
CA ALA A 195 -24.34 7.17 -4.78
C ALA A 195 -23.82 6.69 -3.42
N GLN A 196 -22.51 6.81 -3.17
CA GLN A 196 -21.90 6.48 -1.89
C GLN A 196 -22.40 7.38 -0.78
N VAL A 197 -22.49 8.70 -0.98
CA VAL A 197 -23.06 9.63 0.01
C VAL A 197 -24.47 9.20 0.42
N LYS A 198 -25.32 8.86 -0.56
CA LYS A 198 -26.68 8.39 -0.29
C LYS A 198 -26.69 7.07 0.47
N GLN A 199 -25.82 6.13 0.10
CA GLN A 199 -25.68 4.85 0.77
C GLN A 199 -25.19 5.02 2.21
N VAL A 200 -24.18 5.87 2.46
CA VAL A 200 -23.70 6.21 3.81
C VAL A 200 -24.83 6.80 4.66
N LEU A 201 -25.64 7.70 4.11
CA LEU A 201 -26.80 8.23 4.84
C LEU A 201 -27.83 7.14 5.17
N HIS A 202 -28.04 6.16 4.30
CA HIS A 202 -28.91 5.02 4.58
C HIS A 202 -28.34 4.15 5.70
N GLU A 203 -27.07 3.76 5.59
CA GLU A 203 -26.37 2.84 6.50
C GLU A 203 -26.13 3.44 7.90
N THR A 204 -26.14 4.76 8.04
CA THR A 204 -25.82 5.41 9.31
C THR A 204 -27.05 5.99 10.01
N SER A 205 -28.22 5.99 9.37
CA SER A 205 -29.43 6.58 9.92
C SER A 205 -29.95 5.82 11.15
N GLU A 206 -30.34 6.58 12.18
CA GLU A 206 -30.91 6.06 13.42
C GLU A 206 -32.37 5.66 13.26
N HIS A 207 -32.73 4.53 13.89
CA HIS A 207 -34.10 4.01 13.88
C HIS A 207 -34.78 4.13 15.24
N ASN A 208 -34.27 5.00 16.12
CA ASN A 208 -34.88 5.36 17.40
C ASN A 208 -36.12 6.25 17.18
N THR A 209 -37.12 5.69 16.50
CA THR A 209 -38.34 6.36 16.09
C THR A 209 -39.54 5.79 16.86
N ALA A 210 -40.62 6.56 16.94
CA ALA A 210 -41.83 6.11 17.62
C ALA A 210 -42.39 4.83 17.00
N ILE A 211 -42.54 3.78 17.81
CA ILE A 211 -43.12 2.50 17.38
C ILE A 211 -44.57 2.71 16.96
N SER A 212 -44.80 2.68 15.65
CA SER A 212 -46.11 2.77 15.02
C SER A 212 -46.26 1.63 14.02
N PRO A 213 -47.43 0.99 13.91
CA PRO A 213 -47.68 -0.02 12.88
C PRO A 213 -47.40 0.45 11.46
N LYS A 214 -47.47 1.78 11.23
CA LYS A 214 -47.23 2.42 9.93
C LYS A 214 -45.73 2.54 9.57
N TYR A 215 -44.87 2.64 10.58
CA TYR A 215 -43.42 2.88 10.41
C TYR A 215 -42.60 1.79 11.11
N PHE A 216 -43.18 0.59 11.22
CA PHE A 216 -42.59 -0.49 11.99
C PHE A 216 -41.39 -1.13 11.31
N PHE A 217 -41.33 -1.10 9.98
CA PHE A 217 -40.21 -1.61 9.20
C PHE A 217 -39.38 -0.45 8.66
N THR A 218 -38.10 -0.69 8.40
CA THR A 218 -37.24 0.25 7.68
C THR A 218 -36.59 -0.49 6.50
N PRO A 219 -36.51 0.12 5.31
CA PRO A 219 -37.02 1.44 4.95
C PRO A 219 -38.55 1.54 4.95
N ASN A 220 -39.10 2.72 5.24
CA ASN A 220 -40.54 3.00 5.14
C ASN A 220 -40.85 4.37 4.52
N ASN A 221 -42.11 4.58 4.17
CA ASN A 221 -42.57 5.78 3.47
C ASN A 221 -42.65 7.06 4.33
N GLY A 222 -42.34 6.98 5.63
CA GLY A 222 -42.31 8.14 6.52
C GLY A 222 -40.90 8.60 6.83
N TYR A 223 -40.09 7.70 7.41
CA TYR A 223 -38.72 7.99 7.83
C TYR A 223 -37.67 7.64 6.78
N GLY A 224 -38.05 7.00 5.67
CA GLY A 224 -37.08 6.42 4.75
C GLY A 224 -36.27 5.36 5.47
N TRP A 225 -34.95 5.49 5.44
CA TRP A 225 -33.95 4.67 6.15
C TRP A 225 -33.73 5.11 7.61
N GLY A 226 -34.37 6.17 8.09
CA GLY A 226 -34.28 6.61 9.48
C GLY A 226 -33.98 8.11 9.62
N VAL A 227 -33.62 8.52 10.83
CA VAL A 227 -33.20 9.90 11.11
C VAL A 227 -31.69 10.00 10.93
N VAL A 228 -31.21 11.00 10.18
CA VAL A 228 -29.78 11.16 9.92
C VAL A 228 -28.95 11.28 11.21
N HIS A 229 -27.83 10.56 11.28
CA HIS A 229 -26.88 10.60 12.39
C HIS A 229 -25.56 11.21 11.92
N ALA A 230 -25.34 12.48 12.23
CA ALA A 230 -24.21 13.24 11.68
C ALA A 230 -22.83 12.66 12.04
N PRO A 231 -22.54 12.29 13.31
CA PRO A 231 -21.27 11.64 13.66
C PRO A 231 -21.05 10.34 12.90
N GLY A 232 -22.09 9.48 12.82
CA GLY A 232 -21.99 8.22 12.08
C GLY A 232 -21.72 8.42 10.59
N ALA A 233 -22.43 9.33 9.93
CA ALA A 233 -22.25 9.60 8.51
C ALA A 233 -20.85 10.16 8.18
N VAL A 234 -20.31 11.05 9.02
CA VAL A 234 -18.96 11.61 8.83
C VAL A 234 -17.87 10.57 9.13
N SER A 235 -18.02 9.78 10.19
CA SER A 235 -17.10 8.68 10.48
C SER A 235 -17.08 7.65 9.35
N ARG A 236 -18.25 7.26 8.83
CA ARG A 236 -18.35 6.33 7.69
C ARG A 236 -17.73 6.91 6.41
N ALA A 237 -17.79 8.23 6.21
CA ALA A 237 -17.08 8.89 5.12
C ALA A 237 -15.55 8.80 5.28
N LEU A 238 -15.03 8.93 6.52
CA LEU A 238 -13.61 8.76 6.82
C LEU A 238 -13.14 7.31 6.63
N ASP A 239 -13.96 6.34 7.05
CA ASP A 239 -13.65 4.91 6.87
C ASP A 239 -13.53 4.55 5.37
N LEU A 240 -14.22 5.24 4.47
CA LEU A 240 -14.12 5.05 3.01
C LEU A 240 -12.91 5.73 2.36
N ARG A 241 -11.89 6.14 3.14
CA ARG A 241 -10.62 6.61 2.59
C ARG A 241 -9.71 5.43 2.29
N SER A 242 -8.68 5.65 1.46
CA SER A 242 -7.67 4.61 1.23
C SER A 242 -6.95 4.27 2.55
N PRO A 243 -6.75 2.99 2.85
CA PRO A 243 -5.95 2.58 4.01
C PRO A 243 -4.49 2.98 3.77
N SER A 244 -3.78 3.33 4.84
CA SER A 244 -2.36 3.64 4.74
C SER A 244 -1.56 2.37 4.51
N ILE A 245 -0.54 2.50 3.67
CA ILE A 245 0.45 1.47 3.40
C ILE A 245 1.79 1.97 3.91
N ASP A 246 2.35 1.25 4.85
CA ASP A 246 3.70 1.47 5.37
C ASP A 246 4.60 0.42 4.72
N ILE A 247 5.41 0.92 3.79
CA ILE A 247 6.42 0.17 3.02
C ILE A 247 7.65 1.05 2.87
N PRO A 248 8.85 0.46 2.80
CA PRO A 248 10.05 1.22 2.51
C PRO A 248 9.96 1.83 1.10
N ILE A 249 10.54 3.03 0.94
CA ILE A 249 10.56 3.74 -0.35
C ILE A 249 11.58 3.13 -1.33
N SER A 250 12.51 2.34 -0.82
CA SER A 250 13.50 1.57 -1.57
C SER A 250 13.80 0.24 -0.88
N VAL A 251 14.16 -0.76 -1.67
CA VAL A 251 14.58 -2.09 -1.20
C VAL A 251 15.67 -2.61 -2.14
N ASP A 252 16.57 -3.44 -1.66
CA ASP A 252 17.58 -4.04 -2.52
C ASP A 252 17.02 -5.23 -3.32
N SER A 253 17.63 -5.47 -4.47
CA SER A 253 17.23 -6.53 -5.39
C SER A 253 17.24 -7.89 -4.68
N GLY A 254 16.12 -8.61 -4.70
CA GLY A 254 15.99 -9.92 -4.04
C GLY A 254 15.78 -9.88 -2.52
N GLU A 255 15.82 -8.71 -1.88
CA GLU A 255 15.64 -8.60 -0.43
C GLU A 255 14.16 -8.80 -0.03
N GLU A 256 13.94 -9.39 1.15
CA GLU A 256 12.61 -9.46 1.77
C GLU A 256 12.22 -8.10 2.36
N MET A 257 10.97 -7.70 2.16
CA MET A 257 10.39 -6.54 2.83
C MET A 257 9.02 -6.84 3.43
N ASP A 258 8.67 -6.09 4.47
CA ASP A 258 7.36 -6.11 5.08
C ASP A 258 6.45 -5.03 4.48
N LEU A 259 5.26 -5.46 4.10
CA LEU A 259 4.14 -4.65 3.65
C LEU A 259 3.12 -4.55 4.78
N VAL A 260 2.92 -3.34 5.31
CA VAL A 260 1.99 -3.11 6.42
C VAL A 260 0.81 -2.26 5.95
N VAL A 261 -0.37 -2.87 5.86
CA VAL A 261 -1.62 -2.17 5.51
C VAL A 261 -2.39 -1.85 6.78
N GLN A 262 -2.70 -0.57 6.99
CA GLN A 262 -3.42 -0.09 8.15
C GLN A 262 -4.68 0.66 7.74
N GLY A 263 -5.83 0.23 8.30
CA GLY A 263 -7.11 0.88 8.12
C GLY A 263 -7.59 1.56 9.40
N THR A 264 -8.60 2.40 9.28
CA THR A 264 -9.37 2.90 10.43
C THR A 264 -10.83 2.59 10.16
N TYR A 265 -11.48 1.93 11.10
CA TYR A 265 -12.88 1.56 10.95
C TYR A 265 -13.71 2.07 12.13
N THR A 266 -14.76 2.82 11.86
CA THR A 266 -15.69 3.32 12.87
C THR A 266 -17.05 2.65 12.75
N ARG A 267 -17.42 1.89 13.78
CA ARG A 267 -18.76 1.34 13.85
C ARG A 267 -19.77 2.42 14.21
N THR A 268 -20.82 2.51 13.42
CA THR A 268 -21.96 3.39 13.67
C THR A 268 -23.13 2.60 14.24
N GLN A 269 -23.98 3.25 15.04
CA GLN A 269 -25.18 2.63 15.61
C GLN A 269 -26.27 2.46 14.54
N PHE A 270 -26.08 1.55 13.59
CA PHE A 270 -27.14 1.19 12.66
C PHE A 270 -28.12 0.21 13.31
N THR A 271 -29.41 0.43 13.12
CA THR A 271 -30.44 -0.43 13.70
C THR A 271 -31.50 -0.78 12.67
N GLU A 272 -31.31 -1.81 11.85
CA GLU A 272 -32.42 -2.34 11.08
C GLU A 272 -33.51 -2.82 12.05
N ARG A 273 -34.73 -2.32 11.90
CA ARG A 273 -35.87 -2.85 12.62
C ARG A 273 -36.41 -4.05 11.85
N GLY A 274 -35.95 -5.25 12.23
CA GLY A 274 -36.31 -6.51 11.57
C GLY A 274 -37.80 -6.85 11.66
N GLU A 275 -38.24 -7.92 10.97
CA GLU A 275 -39.66 -8.32 10.88
C GLU A 275 -40.38 -8.48 12.24
N ASN A 276 -39.62 -8.76 13.31
CA ASN A 276 -40.07 -8.94 14.68
C ASN A 276 -40.07 -7.66 15.53
N GLY A 277 -39.60 -6.52 14.99
CA GLY A 277 -39.52 -5.24 15.68
C GLY A 277 -38.31 -5.05 16.60
N GLU A 278 -37.37 -6.01 16.59
CA GLU A 278 -36.09 -5.88 17.28
C GLU A 278 -35.14 -5.03 16.42
N SER A 279 -34.44 -4.10 17.06
CA SER A 279 -33.30 -3.42 16.45
C SER A 279 -32.15 -4.42 16.31
N ARG A 280 -31.71 -4.68 15.08
CA ARG A 280 -30.51 -5.47 14.79
C ARG A 280 -29.46 -4.55 14.19
N PHE A 281 -28.23 -4.69 14.65
CA PHE A 281 -27.10 -4.09 13.95
C PHE A 281 -26.92 -4.84 12.63
N ALA A 282 -26.80 -4.13 11.51
CA ALA A 282 -26.35 -4.78 10.28
C ALA A 282 -24.90 -5.22 10.46
N GLU A 283 -24.56 -6.35 9.85
CA GLU A 283 -23.16 -6.75 9.71
C GLU A 283 -22.54 -5.85 8.65
N ASP A 284 -21.42 -5.20 8.98
CA ASP A 284 -20.60 -4.51 7.98
C ASP A 284 -19.60 -5.51 7.40
N ASP A 285 -19.52 -5.59 6.08
CA ASP A 285 -18.47 -6.32 5.36
C ASP A 285 -17.39 -5.30 4.96
N ILE A 286 -16.28 -5.31 5.70
CA ILE A 286 -15.09 -4.49 5.41
C ILE A 286 -14.07 -5.36 4.71
N VAL A 287 -13.57 -4.93 3.55
CA VAL A 287 -12.49 -5.57 2.82
C VAL A 287 -11.35 -4.57 2.66
N LEU A 288 -10.18 -4.93 3.19
CA LEU A 288 -8.93 -4.26 2.82
C LEU A 288 -8.31 -5.04 1.68
N GLU A 289 -8.15 -4.37 0.54
CA GLU A 289 -7.49 -4.88 -0.64
C GLU A 289 -6.13 -4.23 -0.76
N ALA A 290 -5.11 -5.02 -1.11
CA ALA A 290 -3.89 -4.45 -1.61
C ALA A 290 -3.24 -5.36 -2.65
N SER A 291 -2.51 -4.70 -3.55
CA SER A 291 -1.92 -5.27 -4.74
C SER A 291 -0.41 -5.15 -4.68
N VAL A 292 0.26 -6.26 -4.93
CA VAL A 292 1.72 -6.34 -5.13
C VAL A 292 1.98 -6.65 -6.61
N PRO A 293 2.90 -5.95 -7.28
CA PRO A 293 3.23 -6.21 -8.69
C PRO A 293 3.56 -7.68 -8.97
N ASN A 294 3.32 -8.11 -10.21
CA ASN A 294 3.47 -9.51 -10.63
C ASN A 294 4.93 -10.00 -10.65
N ASP A 295 5.90 -9.09 -10.82
CA ASP A 295 7.33 -9.40 -10.82
C ASP A 295 7.87 -9.73 -9.42
N TRP A 296 7.13 -9.37 -8.38
CA TRP A 296 7.51 -9.65 -6.99
C TRP A 296 7.11 -11.05 -6.57
N ASP A 297 7.86 -11.59 -5.61
CA ASP A 297 7.57 -12.90 -5.05
C ASP A 297 6.19 -12.93 -4.37
N ARG A 298 5.53 -14.08 -4.46
CA ARG A 298 4.21 -14.29 -3.87
C ARG A 298 4.23 -13.88 -2.40
N PRO A 299 3.41 -12.91 -1.97
CA PRO A 299 3.36 -12.48 -0.58
C PRO A 299 3.09 -13.66 0.36
N SER A 300 3.81 -13.68 1.48
CA SER A 300 3.80 -14.74 2.48
C SER A 300 3.70 -14.18 3.91
N ARG A 301 3.75 -15.07 4.91
CA ARG A 301 3.81 -14.73 6.35
C ARG A 301 2.75 -13.73 6.84
N VAL A 302 1.50 -13.92 6.41
CA VAL A 302 0.41 -13.00 6.75
C VAL A 302 0.12 -12.98 8.25
N THR A 303 0.27 -11.82 8.87
CA THR A 303 -0.14 -11.59 10.27
C THR A 303 -1.12 -10.43 10.36
N TYR A 304 -1.92 -10.41 11.42
CA TYR A 304 -2.89 -9.36 11.65
C TYR A 304 -2.94 -8.97 13.13
N GLU A 305 -3.10 -7.68 13.38
CA GLU A 305 -3.34 -7.12 14.69
C GLU A 305 -4.64 -6.32 14.64
N MET A 306 -5.47 -6.48 15.67
CA MET A 306 -6.73 -5.76 15.80
C MET A 306 -6.84 -5.18 17.19
N GLU A 307 -6.93 -3.86 17.25
CA GLU A 307 -7.26 -3.15 18.47
C GLU A 307 -8.79 -2.95 18.54
N GLY A 308 -9.44 -3.62 19.51
CA GLY A 308 -10.89 -3.55 19.74
C GLY A 308 -11.64 -4.88 19.63
N ASP A 309 -12.96 -4.88 19.90
CA ASP A 309 -13.80 -6.09 19.84
C ASP A 309 -14.30 -6.38 18.40
N ILE A 310 -13.44 -6.92 17.55
CA ILE A 310 -13.71 -7.33 16.16
C ILE A 310 -13.40 -8.84 16.01
N ILE A 311 -14.18 -9.58 15.21
CA ILE A 311 -13.95 -11.01 14.93
C ILE A 311 -13.62 -11.18 13.44
N ALA A 312 -12.38 -11.56 13.12
CA ALA A 312 -11.97 -11.92 11.77
C ALA A 312 -12.29 -13.39 11.41
N PRO A 313 -12.82 -13.67 10.20
CA PRO A 313 -12.58 -14.91 9.45
C PRO A 313 -11.29 -14.79 8.59
N PRO A 314 -10.79 -15.89 7.98
CA PRO A 314 -9.41 -15.97 7.47
C PRO A 314 -9.15 -15.03 6.30
N VAL A 315 -7.94 -14.47 6.29
CA VAL A 315 -7.34 -13.85 5.11
C VAL A 315 -7.47 -14.82 3.93
N SER A 316 -7.90 -14.31 2.78
CA SER A 316 -7.83 -15.09 1.54
C SER A 316 -6.36 -15.31 1.18
N GLU A 317 -6.02 -16.52 0.70
CA GLU A 317 -4.71 -16.77 0.09
C GLU A 317 -4.50 -15.76 -1.05
N PRO A 318 -3.30 -15.19 -1.25
CA PRO A 318 -3.03 -14.27 -2.35
C PRO A 318 -3.46 -14.87 -3.68
N VAL A 319 -4.24 -14.12 -4.46
CA VAL A 319 -4.74 -14.49 -5.79
C VAL A 319 -4.18 -13.51 -6.80
N THR A 320 -3.88 -13.95 -8.02
CA THR A 320 -3.49 -13.05 -9.10
C THR A 320 -4.72 -12.41 -9.76
N ASP A 321 -4.66 -11.12 -10.06
CA ASP A 321 -5.66 -10.46 -10.91
C ASP A 321 -5.47 -10.76 -12.41
N GLU A 322 -6.23 -10.06 -13.26
CA GLU A 322 -6.19 -10.22 -14.71
C GLU A 322 -4.85 -9.81 -15.33
N ASP A 323 -4.09 -8.93 -14.66
CA ASP A 323 -2.77 -8.43 -15.05
C ASP A 323 -1.63 -9.23 -14.39
N GLY A 324 -1.97 -10.21 -13.56
CA GLY A 324 -1.04 -11.10 -12.86
C GLY A 324 -0.52 -10.56 -11.53
N ALA A 325 -0.94 -9.37 -11.09
CA ALA A 325 -0.52 -8.80 -9.82
C ALA A 325 -1.17 -9.55 -8.64
N TRP A 326 -0.46 -9.67 -7.53
CA TRP A 326 -0.93 -10.37 -6.35
C TRP A 326 -1.91 -9.51 -5.55
N GLN A 327 -3.17 -9.94 -5.50
CA GLN A 327 -4.23 -9.34 -4.71
C GLN A 327 -4.47 -10.13 -3.42
N PHE A 328 -4.72 -9.43 -2.32
CA PHE A 328 -5.16 -10.04 -1.08
C PHE A 328 -6.31 -9.27 -0.46
N HIS A 329 -7.30 -10.01 0.03
CA HIS A 329 -8.50 -9.45 0.65
C HIS A 329 -8.59 -9.92 2.10
N VAL A 330 -8.71 -8.97 3.02
CA VAL A 330 -8.99 -9.27 4.43
C VAL A 330 -10.37 -8.77 4.78
N THR A 331 -11.25 -9.71 5.15
CA THR A 331 -12.62 -9.40 5.56
C THR A 331 -12.74 -9.37 7.07
N PHE A 332 -13.33 -8.31 7.63
CA PHE A 332 -13.56 -8.16 9.07
C PHE A 332 -15.06 -8.19 9.38
N ARG A 333 -15.46 -8.80 10.50
CA ARG A 333 -16.84 -8.73 11.02
C ARG A 333 -16.86 -8.24 12.46
N VAL A 334 -17.75 -7.30 12.78
CA VAL A 334 -17.85 -6.73 14.13
C VAL A 334 -19.06 -7.32 14.86
N LEU A 335 -18.83 -7.97 16.02
CA LEU A 335 -19.84 -8.80 16.70
C LEU A 335 -20.34 -8.27 18.07
N THR A 336 -19.88 -7.11 18.54
CA THR A 336 -20.31 -6.60 19.87
C THR A 336 -21.56 -5.73 19.83
N ASN A 337 -22.16 -5.44 20.98
CA ASN A 337 -23.20 -4.43 21.10
C ASN A 337 -22.52 -3.16 21.59
N VAL A 338 -22.64 -2.05 20.86
CA VAL A 338 -22.15 -0.76 21.36
C VAL A 338 -23.25 0.28 21.26
N ASP A 339 -23.48 0.95 22.38
CA ASP A 339 -24.37 2.11 22.49
C ASP A 339 -23.67 3.41 21.99
N ASP A 340 -22.38 3.35 21.61
CA ASP A 340 -21.51 4.48 21.20
C ASP A 340 -20.68 4.15 19.94
N LEU A 341 -20.14 5.19 19.26
CA LEU A 341 -19.16 5.04 18.16
C LEU A 341 -17.89 4.36 18.69
N THR A 342 -17.51 3.24 18.07
CA THR A 342 -16.23 2.56 18.37
C THR A 342 -15.35 2.57 17.14
N THR A 343 -14.12 3.06 17.28
CA THR A 343 -13.10 3.02 16.24
C THR A 343 -12.13 1.86 16.51
N GLY A 344 -11.83 1.07 15.49
CA GLY A 344 -10.78 0.04 15.49
C GLY A 344 -9.74 0.33 14.43
N TYR A 345 -8.55 -0.25 14.62
CA TYR A 345 -7.38 -0.04 13.75
C TYR A 345 -6.85 -1.39 13.25
N PRO A 346 -7.46 -1.98 12.19
CA PRO A 346 -6.93 -3.20 11.60
C PRO A 346 -5.53 -2.93 11.01
N THR A 347 -4.56 -3.73 11.42
CA THR A 347 -3.22 -3.78 10.81
C THR A 347 -3.01 -5.17 10.22
N ILE A 348 -2.58 -5.22 8.97
CA ILE A 348 -2.24 -6.46 8.28
C ILE A 348 -0.80 -6.35 7.80
N ARG A 349 -0.01 -7.39 8.02
CA ARG A 349 1.38 -7.46 7.60
C ARG A 349 1.60 -8.65 6.67
N PHE A 350 2.31 -8.41 5.58
CA PHE A 350 2.74 -9.42 4.61
C PHE A 350 4.23 -9.28 4.42
N THR A 351 4.91 -10.38 4.09
CA THR A 351 6.32 -10.33 3.65
C THR A 351 6.38 -10.75 2.18
N THR A 352 7.09 -10.00 1.36
CA THR A 352 7.36 -10.32 -0.06
C THR A 352 8.82 -10.00 -0.38
N SER A 353 9.36 -10.53 -1.48
CA SER A 353 10.73 -10.24 -1.91
C SER A 353 10.73 -9.46 -3.20
N ALA A 354 11.64 -8.48 -3.28
CA ALA A 354 11.85 -7.68 -4.47
C ALA A 354 12.32 -8.56 -5.65
N PRO A 355 11.96 -8.23 -6.90
CA PRO A 355 12.50 -8.90 -8.06
C PRO A 355 14.02 -8.73 -8.12
N VAL A 356 14.70 -9.77 -8.56
CA VAL A 356 16.16 -9.71 -8.78
C VAL A 356 16.42 -8.93 -10.07
N THR A 357 17.08 -7.78 -9.97
CA THR A 357 17.37 -6.91 -11.11
C THR A 357 18.79 -6.35 -11.09
N THR A 358 19.34 -6.14 -12.29
CA THR A 358 20.66 -5.52 -12.51
C THR A 358 20.58 -4.01 -12.78
N GLN A 359 19.37 -3.46 -12.87
CA GLN A 359 19.10 -2.03 -13.06
C GLN A 359 18.01 -1.56 -12.10
N GLY A 360 18.11 -0.33 -11.61
CA GLY A 360 17.11 0.21 -10.71
C GLY A 360 15.75 0.38 -11.39
N GLU A 361 14.69 -0.12 -10.76
CA GLU A 361 13.31 -0.07 -11.27
C GLU A 361 12.33 0.40 -10.20
N THR A 362 11.19 0.97 -10.61
CA THR A 362 10.18 1.47 -9.67
C THR A 362 8.86 0.72 -9.86
N TYR A 363 8.34 0.20 -8.76
CA TYR A 363 7.14 -0.61 -8.71
C TYR A 363 6.04 0.11 -7.93
N ALA A 364 4.79 -0.03 -8.37
CA ALA A 364 3.64 0.59 -7.71
C ALA A 364 2.82 -0.45 -6.95
N PHE A 365 2.65 -0.21 -5.66
CA PHE A 365 1.78 -0.94 -4.76
C PHE A 365 0.49 -0.17 -4.60
N THR A 366 -0.64 -0.87 -4.58
CA THR A 366 -1.95 -0.22 -4.45
C THR A 366 -2.70 -0.75 -3.24
N THR A 367 -3.53 0.10 -2.64
CA THR A 367 -4.42 -0.26 -1.55
C THR A 367 -5.81 0.31 -1.77
N ARG A 368 -6.83 -0.38 -1.24
CA ARG A 368 -8.21 0.04 -1.35
C ARG A 368 -9.02 -0.52 -0.19
N GLU A 369 -9.97 0.28 0.29
CA GLU A 369 -10.95 -0.17 1.28
C GLU A 369 -12.31 -0.31 0.62
N ILE A 370 -12.98 -1.44 0.86
CA ILE A 370 -14.36 -1.67 0.44
C ILE A 370 -15.21 -1.89 1.68
N LEU A 371 -16.27 -1.10 1.81
CA LEU A 371 -17.19 -1.17 2.94
C LEU A 371 -18.61 -1.34 2.45
N ASN A 372 -19.22 -2.50 2.75
CA ASN A 372 -20.55 -2.87 2.27
C ASN A 372 -20.70 -2.76 0.72
N GLY A 373 -19.61 -3.02 0.00
CA GLY A 373 -19.54 -2.88 -1.45
C GLY A 373 -19.28 -1.45 -1.96
N MET A 374 -19.15 -0.45 -1.09
CA MET A 374 -18.65 0.88 -1.45
C MET A 374 -17.13 0.86 -1.49
N SER A 375 -16.54 1.11 -2.66
CA SER A 375 -15.08 1.22 -2.82
C SER A 375 -14.59 2.62 -2.50
N GLY A 376 -13.66 2.74 -1.57
CA GLY A 376 -12.84 3.94 -1.41
C GLY A 376 -11.92 4.17 -2.62
N PRO A 377 -11.23 5.32 -2.68
CA PRO A 377 -10.22 5.58 -3.69
C PRO A 377 -9.04 4.62 -3.51
N GLU A 378 -8.33 4.38 -4.60
CA GLU A 378 -7.09 3.60 -4.57
C GLU A 378 -5.93 4.46 -4.05
N GLY A 379 -5.26 3.98 -3.01
CA GLY A 379 -3.97 4.51 -2.57
C GLY A 379 -2.87 3.88 -3.40
N ARG A 380 -1.84 4.66 -3.78
CA ARG A 380 -0.70 4.16 -4.55
C ARG A 380 0.61 4.61 -3.91
N THR A 381 1.51 3.67 -3.68
CA THR A 381 2.85 3.94 -3.16
C THR A 381 3.88 3.29 -4.07
N ARG A 382 4.98 4.00 -4.31
CA ARG A 382 6.07 3.53 -5.19
C ARG A 382 7.25 3.04 -4.35
N VAL A 383 7.81 1.90 -4.73
CA VAL A 383 9.03 1.34 -4.16
C VAL A 383 10.07 1.22 -5.27
N SER A 384 11.27 1.72 -5.00
CA SER A 384 12.41 1.58 -5.92
C SER A 384 13.24 0.36 -5.54
N VAL A 385 13.51 -0.53 -6.49
CA VAL A 385 14.39 -1.68 -6.29
C VAL A 385 15.78 -1.31 -6.77
N GLY A 386 16.79 -1.38 -5.89
CA GLY A 386 18.20 -1.17 -6.22
C GLY A 386 18.73 -2.25 -7.16
N GLY A 387 19.70 -1.93 -8.02
CA GLY A 387 20.35 -2.94 -8.85
C GLY A 387 21.49 -3.62 -8.09
N ASN A 388 21.59 -4.96 -8.17
CA ASN A 388 22.61 -5.74 -7.45
C ASN A 388 24.03 -5.43 -7.94
N VAL A 389 24.97 -5.12 -7.03
CA VAL A 389 26.38 -4.85 -7.36
C VAL A 389 27.21 -6.12 -7.07
N SER A 390 28.45 -6.20 -7.59
CA SER A 390 29.28 -7.40 -7.39
C SER A 390 30.15 -7.24 -6.14
N PRO A 391 30.23 -8.25 -5.25
CA PRO A 391 31.06 -8.20 -4.05
C PRO A 391 32.55 -8.44 -4.33
N GLU A 392 33.43 -7.95 -3.46
CA GLU A 392 34.88 -8.21 -3.42
C GLU A 392 35.35 -8.71 -2.04
N ILE A 393 36.37 -9.59 -1.99
CA ILE A 393 36.99 -10.06 -0.73
C ILE A 393 38.50 -10.30 -0.88
N VAL A 394 39.27 -10.02 0.18
CA VAL A 394 40.72 -10.22 0.25
C VAL A 394 41.15 -10.78 1.62
N VAL A 395 41.76 -11.98 1.64
CA VAL A 395 42.31 -12.58 2.87
C VAL A 395 43.61 -11.89 3.27
N THR A 396 43.71 -11.42 4.51
CA THR A 396 44.86 -10.63 4.99
C THR A 396 45.88 -11.45 5.78
N ASN A 397 45.51 -12.60 6.34
CA ASN A 397 46.46 -13.57 6.89
C ASN A 397 46.06 -15.04 6.60
N PRO A 398 47.02 -15.98 6.50
CA PRO A 398 48.47 -15.82 6.68
C PRO A 398 49.17 -14.90 5.65
N ASP A 399 50.07 -14.01 6.11
CA ASP A 399 50.64 -12.88 5.33
C ASP A 399 51.97 -13.20 4.59
N GLY A 400 52.26 -14.49 4.41
CA GLY A 400 53.54 -14.95 3.82
C GLY A 400 54.69 -15.13 4.82
N ARG A 401 54.48 -14.88 6.12
CA ARG A 401 55.44 -15.23 7.19
C ARG A 401 55.19 -16.64 7.74
N THR A 402 56.14 -17.16 8.53
CA THR A 402 55.97 -18.48 9.17
C THR A 402 55.02 -18.37 10.36
N GLU A 403 53.81 -18.87 10.20
CA GLU A 403 52.78 -18.93 11.25
C GLU A 403 52.55 -20.38 11.70
N ILE A 404 52.37 -20.59 13.01
CA ILE A 404 52.22 -21.92 13.62
C ILE A 404 50.93 -21.94 14.46
N ALA A 405 50.16 -23.01 14.35
CA ALA A 405 48.96 -23.24 15.14
C ALA A 405 49.04 -24.58 15.89
N ASP A 406 48.50 -24.63 17.11
CA ASP A 406 48.33 -25.88 17.88
C ASP A 406 46.84 -26.23 17.89
N THR A 407 46.07 -25.68 18.81
CA THR A 407 44.63 -25.97 18.95
C THR A 407 43.76 -25.00 18.13
N PHE A 408 44.14 -23.73 18.00
CA PHE A 408 43.37 -22.72 17.27
C PHE A 408 44.26 -21.79 16.42
N TYR A 409 43.67 -21.18 15.39
CA TYR A 409 44.27 -20.15 14.53
C TYR A 409 43.25 -19.07 14.15
N VAL A 410 43.64 -17.80 14.11
CA VAL A 410 42.73 -16.68 13.74
C VAL A 410 42.96 -16.28 12.28
N VAL A 411 41.94 -16.46 11.44
CA VAL A 411 41.87 -16.01 10.05
C VAL A 411 41.35 -14.57 10.01
N ARG A 412 41.82 -13.74 9.08
CA ARG A 412 41.42 -12.34 8.86
C ARG A 412 41.28 -12.00 7.39
N TRP A 413 40.37 -11.10 7.05
CA TRP A 413 40.10 -10.62 5.69
C TRP A 413 39.58 -9.17 5.67
N THR A 414 39.40 -8.62 4.48
CA THR A 414 38.68 -7.38 4.17
C THR A 414 37.73 -7.66 3.00
N ASP A 415 36.55 -7.08 3.00
CA ASP A 415 35.49 -7.29 2.01
C ASP A 415 34.73 -5.98 1.75
N ASP A 416 34.02 -5.94 0.62
CA ASP A 416 33.21 -4.81 0.16
C ASP A 416 32.09 -5.36 -0.74
N ASP A 417 30.85 -5.37 -0.26
CA ASP A 417 29.64 -5.53 -1.07
C ASP A 417 28.82 -4.24 -1.01
N PRO A 418 28.72 -3.46 -2.10
CA PRO A 418 28.04 -2.15 -2.06
C PRO A 418 26.54 -2.17 -1.70
N ASP A 419 25.93 -3.35 -1.70
CA ASP A 419 24.54 -3.64 -1.37
C ASP A 419 24.36 -4.61 -0.18
N ASP A 420 25.43 -4.84 0.60
CA ASP A 420 25.46 -5.51 1.92
C ASP A 420 24.71 -6.87 1.99
N ASN A 421 24.62 -7.61 0.88
CA ASN A 421 23.79 -8.80 0.79
C ASN A 421 24.58 -10.11 0.66
N ALA A 422 25.92 -10.04 0.59
CA ALA A 422 26.76 -11.20 0.41
C ALA A 422 27.02 -12.03 1.68
N ARG A 423 27.56 -13.23 1.47
CA ARG A 423 27.93 -14.20 2.51
C ARG A 423 29.33 -14.74 2.30
N ILE A 424 30.05 -14.90 3.40
CA ILE A 424 31.45 -15.34 3.36
C ILE A 424 31.58 -16.81 3.80
N SER A 425 32.41 -17.55 3.06
CA SER A 425 32.83 -18.93 3.36
C SER A 425 34.35 -19.06 3.36
N LEU A 426 34.89 -19.71 4.40
CA LEU A 426 36.31 -19.92 4.62
C LEU A 426 36.67 -21.39 4.45
N TYR A 427 37.79 -21.66 3.78
CA TYR A 427 38.33 -23.00 3.54
C TYR A 427 39.82 -23.07 3.88
N ASN A 428 40.28 -24.25 4.30
CA ASN A 428 41.70 -24.58 4.31
C ASN A 428 42.06 -25.39 3.07
N ASP A 429 43.26 -25.18 2.57
CA ASP A 429 43.77 -25.85 1.37
C ASP A 429 45.26 -26.16 1.50
N LEU A 430 45.76 -27.12 0.71
CA LEU A 430 47.18 -27.49 0.68
C LEU A 430 47.97 -26.75 -0.38
N ASP A 431 47.27 -26.20 -1.36
CA ASP A 431 47.82 -25.36 -2.42
C ASP A 431 46.85 -24.21 -2.74
N THR A 432 47.13 -23.50 -3.82
CA THR A 432 46.34 -22.37 -4.32
C THR A 432 45.62 -22.72 -5.63
N ASP A 433 45.38 -24.02 -5.87
CA ASP A 433 44.61 -24.49 -7.02
C ASP A 433 43.10 -24.51 -6.67
N PRO A 434 42.29 -23.56 -7.19
CA PRO A 434 40.89 -23.41 -6.80
C PRO A 434 40.02 -24.65 -7.15
N ASP A 435 40.49 -25.52 -8.04
CA ASP A 435 39.75 -26.66 -8.56
C ASP A 435 39.87 -27.94 -7.71
N ASN A 436 40.64 -27.96 -6.62
CA ASN A 436 40.85 -29.17 -5.83
C ASN A 436 41.10 -28.92 -4.33
N GLY A 437 41.20 -29.99 -3.54
CA GLY A 437 41.92 -29.97 -2.25
C GLY A 437 41.27 -29.31 -1.03
N LYS A 438 40.37 -28.34 -1.21
CA LYS A 438 39.82 -27.52 -0.11
C LYS A 438 38.89 -28.22 0.87
N VAL A 439 38.99 -27.85 2.15
CA VAL A 439 38.16 -28.32 3.26
C VAL A 439 37.54 -27.12 3.97
N LEU A 440 36.22 -27.15 4.18
CA LEU A 440 35.49 -26.06 4.82
C LEU A 440 35.97 -25.82 6.25
N ILE A 441 36.28 -24.56 6.58
CA ILE A 441 36.53 -24.06 7.94
C ILE A 441 35.21 -23.56 8.52
N ALA A 442 34.56 -22.63 7.81
CA ALA A 442 33.33 -21.95 8.22
C ALA A 442 32.55 -21.46 6.99
N SER A 443 31.24 -21.29 7.12
CA SER A 443 30.36 -20.81 6.04
C SER A 443 29.26 -19.94 6.63
N ASN A 444 28.64 -19.12 5.78
CA ASN A 444 27.50 -18.27 6.15
C ASN A 444 27.86 -17.25 7.23
N ILE A 445 29.08 -16.70 7.13
CA ILE A 445 29.53 -15.53 7.88
C ILE A 445 28.87 -14.31 7.21
N LEU A 446 28.27 -13.43 8.01
CA LEU A 446 27.72 -12.16 7.55
C LEU A 446 28.89 -11.20 7.30
N GLU A 447 28.81 -10.42 6.23
CA GLU A 447 29.76 -9.34 5.97
C GLU A 447 29.54 -8.16 6.93
N ASP A 448 30.57 -7.33 7.09
CA ASP A 448 30.53 -6.10 7.90
C ASP A 448 30.58 -4.86 6.97
N PRO A 449 29.61 -3.94 7.02
CA PRO A 449 29.56 -2.75 6.14
C PRO A 449 30.75 -1.78 6.26
N GLU A 450 31.66 -1.95 7.24
CA GLU A 450 32.84 -1.09 7.41
C GLU A 450 34.14 -1.59 6.74
N GLY A 451 34.16 -2.79 6.13
CA GLY A 451 35.22 -3.29 5.23
C GLY A 451 36.66 -3.45 5.79
N ASP A 452 36.91 -3.10 7.05
CA ASP A 452 38.25 -3.07 7.65
C ASP A 452 38.42 -4.07 8.82
N GLY A 453 38.92 -5.28 8.54
CA GLY A 453 39.65 -6.09 9.54
C GLY A 453 38.93 -7.27 10.19
N ASP A 454 38.00 -7.89 9.48
CA ASP A 454 37.26 -9.07 9.91
C ASP A 454 38.12 -10.26 10.37
N SER A 455 37.57 -11.12 11.24
CA SER A 455 38.27 -12.31 11.72
C SER A 455 37.41 -13.52 12.12
N TYR A 456 37.99 -14.72 12.06
CA TYR A 456 37.38 -15.99 12.47
C TYR A 456 38.36 -16.94 13.17
N VAL A 457 37.95 -17.56 14.28
CA VAL A 457 38.77 -18.55 15.02
C VAL A 457 38.57 -19.96 14.46
N TRP A 458 39.60 -20.49 13.83
CA TRP A 458 39.66 -21.84 13.28
C TRP A 458 40.23 -22.85 14.30
N ASP A 459 39.48 -23.90 14.64
CA ASP A 459 39.97 -25.06 15.41
C ASP A 459 40.89 -25.95 14.56
N THR A 460 42.17 -25.96 14.92
CA THR A 460 43.24 -26.72 14.27
C THR A 460 43.62 -28.00 15.01
N SER A 461 43.00 -28.31 16.15
CA SER A 461 43.36 -29.42 17.04
C SER A 461 43.32 -30.81 16.38
N THR A 462 42.50 -30.95 15.34
CA THR A 462 42.30 -32.20 14.59
C THR A 462 43.18 -32.31 13.36
N LEU A 463 43.93 -31.26 13.02
CA LEU A 463 44.75 -31.21 11.83
C LEU A 463 46.07 -31.96 12.01
N VAL A 464 46.69 -32.33 10.89
CA VAL A 464 47.88 -33.18 10.92
C VAL A 464 49.10 -32.37 11.35
N GLN A 465 49.71 -32.74 12.48
CA GLN A 465 50.98 -32.18 12.95
C GLN A 465 52.05 -32.12 11.84
N GLY A 466 52.72 -30.97 11.75
CA GLY A 466 53.78 -30.66 10.80
C GLY A 466 53.28 -30.30 9.39
N ARG A 467 51.96 -30.23 9.17
CA ARG A 467 51.36 -29.87 7.88
C ARG A 467 51.06 -28.38 7.81
N SER A 468 51.19 -27.80 6.62
CA SER A 468 50.92 -26.39 6.35
C SER A 468 49.72 -26.23 5.41
N PHE A 469 48.89 -25.21 5.65
CA PHE A 469 47.66 -24.93 4.90
C PHE A 469 47.57 -23.46 4.48
N TYR A 470 47.05 -23.20 3.27
CA TYR A 470 46.53 -21.91 2.84
C TYR A 470 45.09 -21.72 3.33
N VAL A 471 44.65 -20.47 3.39
CA VAL A 471 43.25 -20.11 3.66
C VAL A 471 42.64 -19.51 2.39
N LEU A 472 41.43 -19.92 2.05
CA LEU A 472 40.63 -19.37 0.96
C LEU A 472 39.36 -18.77 1.54
N ALA A 473 39.06 -17.52 1.21
CA ALA A 473 37.76 -16.91 1.45
C ALA A 473 37.00 -16.78 0.13
N VAL A 474 35.70 -17.05 0.17
CA VAL A 474 34.75 -16.89 -0.93
C VAL A 474 33.62 -16.01 -0.42
N ILE A 475 33.31 -14.93 -1.12
CA ILE A 475 32.16 -14.07 -0.89
C ILE A 475 31.17 -14.27 -2.04
N ASP A 476 29.89 -14.43 -1.69
CA ASP A 476 28.83 -14.81 -2.62
C ASP A 476 27.52 -14.11 -2.23
N ASP A 477 26.98 -13.30 -3.14
CA ASP A 477 25.69 -12.59 -3.06
C ASP A 477 24.53 -13.45 -3.63
N GLY A 478 24.84 -14.62 -4.20
CA GLY A 478 23.89 -15.51 -4.85
C GLY A 478 23.36 -15.02 -6.21
N THR A 479 23.79 -13.85 -6.68
CA THR A 479 23.30 -13.22 -7.91
C THR A 479 24.42 -13.02 -8.92
N ASN A 480 25.56 -12.48 -8.49
CA ASN A 480 26.76 -12.31 -9.29
C ASN A 480 27.67 -13.55 -9.20
N GLU A 481 28.73 -13.60 -10.02
CA GLU A 481 29.71 -14.69 -9.92
C GLU A 481 30.50 -14.54 -8.60
N PRO A 482 30.62 -15.60 -7.77
CA PRO A 482 31.27 -15.52 -6.47
C PRO A 482 32.72 -15.04 -6.58
N TYR A 483 33.10 -14.09 -5.73
CA TYR A 483 34.48 -13.60 -5.67
C TYR A 483 35.28 -14.39 -4.63
N SER A 484 36.56 -14.64 -4.89
CA SER A 484 37.38 -15.45 -3.98
C SER A 484 38.83 -14.99 -3.90
N SER A 485 39.42 -15.14 -2.72
CA SER A 485 40.81 -14.78 -2.44
C SER A 485 41.50 -15.83 -1.58
N TYR A 486 42.70 -16.24 -1.98
CA TYR A 486 43.61 -17.06 -1.16
C TYR A 486 44.52 -16.16 -0.30
N SER A 487 44.94 -16.68 0.85
CA SER A 487 45.99 -16.08 1.69
C SER A 487 47.35 -16.07 0.98
N GLU A 488 48.18 -15.06 1.26
CA GLU A 488 49.53 -14.96 0.67
C GLU A 488 50.50 -16.05 1.19
N GLY A 489 50.28 -16.55 2.42
CA GLY A 489 51.11 -17.55 3.08
C GLY A 489 50.35 -18.77 3.62
N THR A 490 51.05 -19.59 4.44
CA THR A 490 50.50 -20.81 5.06
C THR A 490 50.68 -20.86 6.57
N VAL A 491 49.73 -21.48 7.28
CA VAL A 491 49.84 -21.82 8.71
C VAL A 491 50.25 -23.28 8.93
N THR A 492 51.19 -23.57 9.85
CA THR A 492 51.74 -24.92 10.12
C THR A 492 51.30 -25.49 11.48
N ILE A 493 50.86 -26.75 11.54
CA ILE A 493 50.24 -27.34 12.75
C ILE A 493 51.24 -28.03 13.70
N SER A 494 51.13 -27.89 15.03
CA SER A 494 52.03 -28.53 16.01
C SER A 494 51.44 -28.81 17.41
N HIS A 495 51.09 -30.08 17.70
CA HIS A 495 50.57 -30.55 19.02
C HIS A 495 51.62 -31.36 19.83
N THR A 496 51.95 -31.02 21.08
CA THR A 496 52.90 -31.83 21.91
C THR A 496 52.42 -32.06 23.36
N GLY A 497 52.22 -33.33 23.79
CA GLY A 497 51.64 -33.71 25.10
C GLY A 497 52.59 -34.36 26.15
N GLY A 498 52.79 -33.68 27.29
CA GLY A 498 53.19 -34.21 28.61
C GLY A 498 52.17 -33.75 29.67
N ASN A 499 52.38 -33.98 30.99
CA ASN A 499 51.59 -33.27 32.02
C ASN A 499 51.92 -31.79 31.86
N SER A 500 51.07 -31.12 31.12
CA SER A 500 51.43 -29.86 30.52
C SER A 500 51.24 -28.81 31.61
N PRO A 501 52.14 -27.82 31.69
CA PRO A 501 51.89 -26.72 32.61
C PRO A 501 50.51 -26.14 32.26
N PRO A 502 49.64 -25.88 33.25
CA PRO A 502 48.40 -25.17 32.97
C PRO A 502 48.75 -23.84 32.33
N SER A 503 47.87 -23.32 31.49
CA SER A 503 47.97 -21.99 30.93
C SER A 503 46.74 -21.19 31.35
N VAL A 504 46.94 -19.88 31.50
CA VAL A 504 45.83 -18.98 31.80
C VAL A 504 46.09 -17.66 31.14
N GLU A 505 45.04 -17.12 30.53
CA GLU A 505 44.97 -15.78 29.98
C GLU A 505 43.69 -15.13 30.53
N VAL A 506 43.79 -13.87 30.92
CA VAL A 506 42.63 -13.06 31.27
C VAL A 506 42.32 -12.25 30.03
N VAL A 507 41.17 -12.50 29.42
CA VAL A 507 40.70 -11.83 28.20
C VAL A 507 40.12 -10.48 28.57
N GLU A 508 39.26 -10.45 29.59
CA GLU A 508 38.67 -9.23 30.14
C GLU A 508 39.04 -9.08 31.62
N PRO A 509 39.62 -7.95 32.07
CA PRO A 509 39.77 -6.68 31.36
C PRO A 509 40.93 -6.65 30.35
N ASP A 510 40.65 -6.18 29.14
CA ASP A 510 41.62 -5.93 28.08
C ASP A 510 42.18 -4.48 28.07
N GLY A 511 41.54 -3.58 28.84
CA GLY A 511 41.86 -2.16 28.98
C GLY A 511 41.14 -1.23 28.01
N VAL A 512 40.23 -1.75 27.18
CA VAL A 512 39.41 -1.00 26.23
C VAL A 512 37.98 -0.99 26.75
N SER A 513 37.48 0.19 27.12
CA SER A 513 36.12 0.37 27.65
C SER A 513 35.78 -0.42 28.93
N ASP A 514 36.79 -0.88 29.67
CA ASP A 514 36.64 -1.60 30.93
C ASP A 514 36.35 -0.69 32.13
N ILE A 515 35.05 -0.54 32.43
CA ILE A 515 34.56 0.22 33.57
C ILE A 515 33.58 -0.63 34.39
N ALA A 516 33.83 -0.74 35.69
CA ALA A 516 32.95 -1.43 36.63
C ALA A 516 32.32 -0.46 37.64
N ASP A 517 30.98 -0.53 37.76
CA ASP A 517 30.20 0.09 38.84
C ASP A 517 29.88 -0.95 39.92
N GLN A 518 28.83 -1.75 39.74
CA GLN A 518 28.38 -2.70 40.78
C GLN A 518 28.95 -4.10 40.60
N THR A 519 29.12 -4.54 39.36
CA THR A 519 29.68 -5.84 39.02
C THR A 519 30.53 -5.73 37.77
N TYR A 520 31.52 -6.61 37.64
CA TYR A 520 32.32 -6.76 36.43
C TYR A 520 32.42 -8.23 36.05
N THR A 521 32.25 -8.56 34.76
CA THR A 521 32.41 -9.93 34.27
C THR A 521 33.85 -10.12 33.81
N ILE A 522 34.60 -10.96 34.53
CA ILE A 522 35.96 -11.34 34.16
C ILE A 522 35.85 -12.50 33.18
N GLU A 523 36.41 -12.33 31.99
CA GLU A 523 36.54 -13.39 30.99
C GLU A 523 37.97 -13.91 30.99
N TYR A 524 38.10 -15.23 30.96
CA TYR A 524 39.41 -15.87 31.00
C TYR A 524 39.43 -17.11 30.11
N LEU A 525 40.60 -17.42 29.60
CA LEU A 525 40.92 -18.70 28.96
C LEU A 525 41.83 -19.44 29.93
N ALA A 526 41.29 -20.48 30.57
CA ALA A 526 42.07 -21.44 31.33
C ALA A 526 42.18 -22.73 30.52
N TYR A 527 43.37 -23.31 30.51
CA TYR A 527 43.59 -24.57 29.83
C TYR A 527 44.61 -25.39 30.60
N ASP A 528 44.21 -26.57 31.02
CA ASP A 528 45.07 -27.59 31.58
C ASP A 528 44.82 -28.89 30.82
N PRO A 529 45.71 -29.28 29.88
CA PRO A 529 45.55 -30.48 29.05
C PRO A 529 45.25 -31.80 29.78
N ASP A 530 45.40 -31.81 31.10
CA ASP A 530 45.25 -32.95 31.99
C ASP A 530 44.01 -32.84 32.93
N ASP A 531 43.20 -31.77 32.84
CA ASP A 531 41.97 -31.48 33.59
C ASP A 531 42.13 -31.63 35.13
N VAL A 532 43.27 -31.21 35.69
CA VAL A 532 43.57 -31.32 37.14
C VAL A 532 43.90 -29.98 37.79
N ALA A 533 43.86 -28.89 37.04
CA ALA A 533 44.11 -27.55 37.55
C ALA A 533 42.95 -26.98 38.38
N SER A 534 43.28 -25.99 39.18
CA SER A 534 42.34 -25.12 39.87
C SER A 534 42.63 -23.68 39.47
N LEU A 535 41.58 -22.87 39.33
CA LEU A 535 41.68 -21.47 38.94
C LEU A 535 41.37 -20.55 40.12
N SER A 536 42.16 -19.50 40.29
CA SER A 536 41.90 -18.44 41.27
C SER A 536 42.08 -17.07 40.61
N LEU A 537 41.17 -16.14 40.88
CA LEU A 537 41.21 -14.77 40.34
C LEU A 537 41.54 -13.79 41.45
N TYR A 538 42.35 -12.80 41.11
CA TYR A 538 42.86 -11.78 42.01
C TYR A 538 42.77 -10.42 41.34
N TRP A 539 42.67 -9.37 42.15
CA TRP A 539 42.86 -8.00 41.70
C TRP A 539 44.05 -7.37 42.40
N ASP A 540 44.69 -6.44 41.71
CA ASP A 540 45.92 -5.78 42.13
C ASP A 540 45.87 -4.30 41.77
N THR A 541 46.74 -3.51 42.40
CA THR A 541 46.91 -2.08 42.12
C THR A 541 47.99 -1.79 41.08
N ASP A 542 48.78 -2.81 40.72
CA ASP A 542 49.73 -2.76 39.63
C ASP A 542 49.82 -4.12 38.91
N ALA A 543 50.44 -4.14 37.73
CA ALA A 543 50.62 -5.34 36.91
C ALA A 543 51.94 -6.08 37.21
N VAL A 544 52.48 -5.99 38.44
CA VAL A 544 53.76 -6.60 38.79
C VAL A 544 53.70 -7.44 40.06
N GLY A 545 54.42 -8.57 40.08
CA GLY A 545 54.65 -9.32 41.32
C GLY A 545 53.56 -10.35 41.70
N PHE A 546 52.34 -10.23 41.18
CA PHE A 546 51.21 -11.14 41.48
C PHE A 546 50.93 -11.25 42.99
N ASP A 547 50.91 -10.12 43.71
CA ASP A 547 50.68 -10.03 45.16
C ASP A 547 49.33 -9.40 45.55
N GLY A 548 48.41 -9.32 44.59
CA GLY A 548 47.04 -8.84 44.76
C GLY A 548 46.13 -9.63 45.70
N ILE A 549 44.92 -9.10 45.87
CA ILE A 549 43.88 -9.58 46.77
C ILE A 549 42.96 -10.55 46.00
N ALA A 550 42.62 -11.68 46.63
CA ALA A 550 41.78 -12.68 45.99
C ALA A 550 40.35 -12.16 45.78
N ILE A 551 39.87 -12.27 44.54
CA ILE A 551 38.46 -12.12 44.16
C ILE A 551 37.73 -13.43 44.50
N VAL A 552 38.26 -14.54 43.99
CA VAL A 552 37.75 -15.89 44.22
C VAL A 552 38.89 -16.91 44.15
N ARG A 553 38.75 -18.02 44.89
CA ARG A 553 39.77 -19.08 44.97
C ARG A 553 39.18 -20.44 44.66
N ASP A 554 40.03 -21.31 44.14
CA ASP A 554 39.77 -22.73 43.93
C ASP A 554 38.49 -22.97 43.10
N LEU A 555 38.29 -22.17 42.05
CA LEU A 555 37.28 -22.44 41.03
C LEU A 555 37.62 -23.77 40.35
N GLU A 556 36.58 -24.54 40.06
CA GLU A 556 36.69 -25.70 39.18
C GLU A 556 37.12 -25.18 37.79
N GLU A 557 38.24 -25.70 37.31
CA GLU A 557 38.79 -25.34 36.02
C GLU A 557 38.12 -26.23 34.96
N ALA A 558 37.60 -25.60 33.92
CA ALA A 558 37.03 -26.27 32.76
C ALA A 558 37.77 -25.72 31.54
N ASP A 559 38.36 -26.63 30.77
CA ASP A 559 39.12 -26.28 29.58
C ASP A 559 38.34 -25.34 28.64
N GLY A 560 38.90 -24.15 28.39
CA GLY A 560 38.37 -23.18 27.44
C GLY A 560 37.89 -21.86 28.07
N PRO A 561 36.97 -21.13 27.42
CA PRO A 561 36.50 -19.84 27.89
C PRO A 561 35.61 -19.99 29.11
N GLY A 562 35.92 -19.20 30.14
CA GLY A 562 35.14 -19.10 31.37
C GLY A 562 34.86 -17.66 31.74
N THR A 563 33.78 -17.45 32.48
CA THR A 563 33.38 -16.13 32.98
C THR A 563 33.19 -16.15 34.49
N TYR A 564 33.57 -15.09 35.19
CA TYR A 564 33.27 -14.90 36.61
C TYR A 564 32.74 -13.50 36.88
N VAL A 565 31.54 -13.40 37.47
CA VAL A 565 30.95 -12.11 37.85
C VAL A 565 31.50 -11.69 39.22
N TRP A 566 32.31 -10.64 39.22
CA TRP A 566 32.88 -10.01 40.40
C TRP A 566 31.98 -8.87 40.90
N ASP A 567 31.59 -8.89 42.18
CA ASP A 567 30.91 -7.78 42.85
C ASP A 567 31.91 -6.70 43.28
N THR A 568 31.88 -5.56 42.59
CA THR A 568 32.74 -4.38 42.80
C THR A 568 32.06 -3.30 43.63
N SER A 569 30.78 -3.45 43.99
CA SER A 569 29.94 -2.41 44.60
C SER A 569 30.45 -1.85 45.94
N SER A 570 31.38 -2.54 46.60
CA SER A 570 31.97 -2.17 47.89
C SER A 570 33.42 -1.70 47.81
N MET A 571 33.98 -1.62 46.60
CA MET A 571 35.32 -1.12 46.37
C MET A 571 35.34 0.40 46.37
N ASP A 572 36.50 0.99 46.68
CA ASP A 572 36.72 2.41 46.46
C ASP A 572 37.02 2.66 44.97
N GLU A 573 36.69 3.85 44.45
CA GLU A 573 36.97 4.23 43.06
C GLU A 573 38.48 4.20 42.77
N MET A 574 38.87 3.55 41.67
CA MET A 574 40.27 3.34 41.27
C MET A 574 40.40 3.31 39.75
N ASP A 575 41.30 4.11 39.18
CA ASP A 575 41.48 4.21 37.72
C ASP A 575 42.38 3.10 37.13
N HIS A 576 43.07 2.32 37.96
CA HIS A 576 44.00 1.28 37.51
C HIS A 576 43.93 0.07 38.45
N VAL A 577 42.99 -0.83 38.18
CA VAL A 577 42.86 -2.13 38.83
C VAL A 577 43.28 -3.21 37.85
N TYR A 578 44.23 -4.05 38.21
CA TYR A 578 44.70 -5.12 37.34
C TYR A 578 44.15 -6.45 37.83
N VAL A 579 43.44 -7.16 36.98
CA VAL A 579 42.97 -8.52 37.29
C VAL A 579 44.03 -9.51 36.81
N TYR A 580 44.33 -10.51 37.63
CA TYR A 580 45.12 -11.64 37.21
C TYR A 580 44.53 -12.97 37.66
N ALA A 581 44.80 -13.98 36.86
CA ALA A 581 44.41 -15.34 37.14
C ALA A 581 45.63 -16.18 37.53
N VAL A 582 45.41 -17.19 38.37
CA VAL A 582 46.40 -18.20 38.75
C VAL A 582 45.81 -19.58 38.50
N ALA A 583 46.39 -20.33 37.58
CA ALA A 583 46.06 -21.73 37.34
C ALA A 583 47.14 -22.64 37.96
N SER A 584 46.70 -23.69 38.66
CA SER A 584 47.59 -24.56 39.44
C SER A 584 47.10 -26.01 39.48
N ASP A 585 47.91 -26.93 38.97
CA ASP A 585 47.73 -28.40 39.02
C ASP A 585 48.41 -29.05 40.26
N GLY A 586 49.16 -28.26 41.03
CA GLY A 586 49.89 -28.71 42.22
C GLY A 586 51.16 -29.55 41.92
N GLN A 587 51.52 -29.76 40.66
CA GLN A 587 52.71 -30.52 40.25
C GLN A 587 53.68 -29.69 39.39
N ASN A 588 53.16 -28.85 38.50
CA ASN A 588 53.91 -27.92 37.66
C ASN A 588 53.97 -26.50 38.27
N PRO A 589 54.87 -25.63 37.77
CA PRO A 589 54.83 -24.21 38.11
C PRO A 589 53.47 -23.60 37.75
N GLN A 590 52.91 -22.81 38.66
CA GLN A 590 51.63 -22.14 38.44
C GLN A 590 51.72 -21.19 37.24
N ALA A 591 50.74 -21.23 36.34
CA ALA A 591 50.56 -20.20 35.34
C ALA A 591 49.86 -18.99 35.96
N ARG A 592 50.33 -17.81 35.58
CA ARG A 592 49.80 -16.54 36.03
C ARG A 592 49.83 -15.56 34.88
N ALA A 593 48.71 -14.88 34.66
CA ALA A 593 48.61 -13.82 33.67
C ALA A 593 47.73 -12.72 34.23
N TYR A 594 48.22 -11.48 34.10
CA TYR A 594 47.36 -10.30 34.19
C TYR A 594 46.55 -10.19 32.89
N GLY A 595 45.38 -9.54 32.96
CA GLY A 595 44.68 -9.06 31.77
C GLY A 595 45.54 -8.11 30.94
N SER A 596 45.19 -7.95 29.67
CA SER A 596 45.91 -7.08 28.71
C SER A 596 45.90 -5.62 29.13
N GLY A 597 44.95 -5.20 29.98
CA GLY A 597 44.84 -3.82 30.42
C GLY A 597 44.23 -3.63 31.81
N PRO A 598 44.24 -2.39 32.31
CA PRO A 598 43.64 -2.04 33.59
C PRO A 598 42.11 -1.91 33.49
N LEU A 599 41.42 -2.37 34.52
CA LEU A 599 40.03 -2.06 34.82
C LEU A 599 39.92 -0.74 35.60
N THR A 600 38.93 0.07 35.26
CA THR A 600 38.55 1.25 36.04
C THR A 600 37.34 0.95 36.93
N ILE A 601 37.48 1.09 38.25
CA ILE A 601 36.36 1.04 39.19
C ILE A 601 35.82 2.45 39.38
N ARG A 602 34.61 2.71 38.87
CA ARG A 602 33.92 4.01 38.97
C ARG A 602 32.45 3.81 39.26
N HIS A 603 32.02 4.30 40.41
CA HIS A 603 30.61 4.32 40.79
C HIS A 603 29.98 5.59 40.24
N GLY A 604 29.53 5.53 38.98
CA GLY A 604 29.11 6.69 38.21
C GLY A 604 28.03 7.55 38.90
N THR A 605 28.15 8.87 38.75
CA THR A 605 27.04 9.80 39.01
C THR A 605 26.22 9.92 37.73
N SER A 606 24.89 9.94 37.78
CA SER A 606 24.09 10.07 36.55
C SER A 606 24.42 11.34 35.75
N PRO A 607 24.48 11.26 34.40
CA PRO A 607 24.58 12.44 33.55
C PRO A 607 23.41 13.40 33.79
N ARG A 608 23.65 14.70 33.56
CA ARG A 608 22.65 15.76 33.76
C ARG A 608 22.58 16.66 32.54
N ILE A 609 21.36 16.97 32.12
CA ILE A 609 21.13 18.02 31.13
C ILE A 609 21.36 19.38 31.80
N THR A 610 22.32 20.14 31.28
CA THR A 610 22.73 21.45 31.78
C THR A 610 22.15 22.60 30.96
N LEU A 611 21.84 22.36 29.68
CA LEU A 611 21.23 23.33 28.77
C LEU A 611 20.26 22.61 27.82
N TRP A 612 19.14 23.27 27.51
CA TRP A 612 18.22 22.83 26.47
C TRP A 612 17.61 24.04 25.75
N SER A 613 17.42 23.90 24.44
CA SER A 613 16.85 24.88 23.53
C SER A 613 16.11 24.13 22.42
N PRO A 614 15.07 24.70 21.78
CA PRO A 614 14.47 26.01 22.03
C PRO A 614 13.44 26.00 23.16
N ILE A 615 13.17 27.18 23.71
CA ILE A 615 12.15 27.42 24.76
C ILE A 615 11.31 28.65 24.42
N GLY A 616 10.03 28.62 24.76
CA GLY A 616 9.14 29.78 24.67
C GLY A 616 8.19 29.75 23.47
N GLN A 617 7.87 30.94 22.96
CA GLN A 617 6.88 31.15 21.90
C GLN A 617 7.57 31.82 20.70
N ALA A 618 7.12 31.49 19.50
CA ALA A 618 7.64 32.00 18.23
C ALA A 618 9.11 31.62 17.96
N VAL A 619 9.44 30.35 18.17
CA VAL A 619 10.74 29.75 17.79
C VAL A 619 10.91 29.74 16.28
N ALA A 620 12.06 30.17 15.75
CA ALA A 620 12.31 30.19 14.31
C ALA A 620 12.09 28.80 13.68
N LEU A 621 11.57 28.74 12.46
CA LEU A 621 11.13 27.48 11.84
C LEU A 621 12.30 26.52 11.53
N ASP A 622 13.52 27.01 11.55
CA ASP A 622 14.76 26.26 11.34
C ASP A 622 15.60 26.11 12.62
N GLU A 623 15.11 26.60 13.77
CA GLU A 623 15.86 26.59 15.02
C GLU A 623 16.11 25.15 15.48
N PRO A 624 17.36 24.66 15.61
CA PRO A 624 17.61 23.29 16.01
C PRO A 624 17.25 23.04 17.48
N VAL A 625 16.91 21.80 17.81
CA VAL A 625 16.86 21.36 19.21
C VAL A 625 18.29 21.13 19.67
N THR A 626 18.70 21.80 20.74
CA THR A 626 20.05 21.65 21.33
C THR A 626 19.91 21.18 22.76
N VAL A 627 20.63 20.12 23.12
CA VAL A 627 20.72 19.58 24.48
C VAL A 627 22.19 19.44 24.86
N THR A 628 22.62 20.12 25.92
CA THR A 628 23.98 19.99 26.46
C THR A 628 23.95 19.24 27.77
N PHE A 629 24.77 18.21 27.89
CA PHE A 629 24.95 17.40 29.08
C PHE A 629 26.13 17.92 29.92
N ASP A 630 26.27 17.47 31.17
CA ASP A 630 27.41 17.81 32.03
C ASP A 630 28.69 17.00 31.71
N ARG A 631 28.58 16.05 30.78
CA ARG A 631 29.61 15.11 30.31
C ARG A 631 29.30 14.59 28.91
N ALA A 632 30.21 13.81 28.33
CA ALA A 632 30.00 13.18 27.03
C ALA A 632 28.94 12.07 27.13
N MET A 633 28.16 11.89 26.07
CA MET A 633 27.06 10.92 26.04
C MET A 633 27.29 9.86 24.96
N ASP A 634 26.74 8.67 25.17
CA ASP A 634 26.61 7.69 24.09
C ASP A 634 25.57 8.19 23.09
N GLU A 635 26.02 8.45 21.86
CA GLU A 635 25.22 9.12 20.83
C GLU A 635 24.00 8.27 20.46
N ALA A 636 24.20 6.99 20.12
CA ALA A 636 23.14 6.09 19.68
C ALA A 636 22.01 5.91 20.71
N SER A 637 22.35 5.66 21.99
CA SER A 637 21.33 5.51 23.03
C SER A 637 20.60 6.81 23.34
N THR A 638 21.30 7.95 23.26
CA THR A 638 20.71 9.26 23.55
C THR A 638 19.76 9.71 22.44
N GLU A 639 20.12 9.45 21.18
CA GLU A 639 19.26 9.66 20.02
C GLU A 639 18.01 8.78 20.09
N ALA A 640 18.16 7.47 20.34
CA ALA A 640 17.05 6.55 20.50
C ALA A 640 16.13 6.89 21.70
N ALA A 641 16.68 7.51 22.74
CA ALA A 641 15.94 7.98 23.91
C ALA A 641 15.25 9.35 23.71
N THR A 642 15.52 10.04 22.59
CA THR A 642 14.99 11.37 22.32
C THR A 642 13.76 11.30 21.40
N THR A 643 12.64 11.88 21.83
CA THR A 643 11.38 11.89 21.07
C THR A 643 10.77 13.28 20.96
N LEU A 644 10.09 13.52 19.84
CA LEU A 644 9.40 14.76 19.50
C LEU A 644 7.90 14.49 19.33
N THR A 645 7.06 15.35 19.89
CA THR A 645 5.60 15.28 19.73
C THR A 645 5.05 16.66 19.34
N PRO A 646 4.45 16.83 18.15
CA PRO A 646 4.33 15.83 17.07
C PRO A 646 5.69 15.43 16.48
N ASN A 647 5.77 14.21 15.93
CA ASN A 647 7.01 13.70 15.35
C ASN A 647 7.39 14.46 14.07
N ILE A 648 8.68 14.74 13.89
CA ILE A 648 9.26 15.39 12.71
C ILE A 648 10.55 14.65 12.32
N PRO A 649 10.75 14.31 11.04
CA PRO A 649 12.02 13.75 10.58
C PRO A 649 13.15 14.79 10.68
N GLY A 650 14.35 14.35 11.03
CA GLY A 650 15.52 15.21 11.12
C GLY A 650 16.78 14.41 11.39
N THR A 651 17.90 15.13 11.52
CA THR A 651 19.22 14.53 11.71
C THR A 651 19.80 14.96 13.04
N PHE A 652 20.40 14.02 13.76
CA PHE A 652 21.20 14.33 14.93
C PHE A 652 22.64 14.64 14.52
N GLN A 653 23.23 15.60 15.22
CA GLN A 653 24.63 15.99 15.12
C GLN A 653 25.18 16.19 16.52
N TRP A 654 26.42 15.77 16.74
CA TRP A 654 27.07 15.88 18.03
C TRP A 654 28.30 16.78 17.97
N SER A 655 28.50 17.54 19.04
CA SER A 655 29.71 18.31 19.27
C SER A 655 30.12 18.20 20.73
N GLY A 656 30.92 17.17 21.03
CA GLY A 656 31.32 16.82 22.40
C GLY A 656 30.09 16.48 23.25
N GLN A 657 29.82 17.27 24.28
CA GLN A 657 28.73 17.02 25.25
C GLN A 657 27.37 17.57 24.80
N THR A 658 27.26 18.00 23.54
CA THR A 658 26.06 18.67 23.02
C THR A 658 25.49 17.90 21.84
N MET A 659 24.24 17.48 21.98
CA MET A 659 23.40 16.94 20.93
C MET A 659 22.63 18.07 20.27
N VAL A 660 22.63 18.08 18.94
CA VAL A 660 21.85 19.00 18.11
C VAL A 660 20.97 18.17 17.19
N PHE A 661 19.66 18.34 17.27
CA PHE A 661 18.72 17.78 16.31
C PHE A 661 18.30 18.88 15.34
N GLU A 662 18.63 18.69 14.06
CA GLU A 662 18.23 19.56 12.95
C GLU A 662 16.94 19.01 12.32
N PRO A 663 15.80 19.73 12.39
CA PRO A 663 14.56 19.29 11.77
C PRO A 663 14.68 19.33 10.24
N GLY A 664 14.58 18.18 9.57
CA GLY A 664 14.89 17.99 8.14
C GLY A 664 13.97 18.74 7.15
N GLY A 665 12.90 19.35 7.64
CA GLY A 665 12.04 20.27 6.88
C GLY A 665 11.63 21.50 7.68
N GLY A 666 12.31 21.78 8.80
CA GLY A 666 11.90 22.80 9.77
C GLY A 666 10.67 22.42 10.60
N TRP A 667 10.36 23.24 11.59
CA TRP A 667 9.15 23.15 12.39
C TRP A 667 7.93 23.58 11.56
N LYS A 668 6.81 22.88 11.73
CA LYS A 668 5.53 23.37 11.20
C LYS A 668 5.18 24.66 11.92
N ALA A 669 4.76 25.67 11.18
CA ALA A 669 4.45 26.99 11.74
C ALA A 669 3.32 26.93 12.79
N GLU A 670 3.39 27.83 13.77
CA GLU A 670 2.40 28.03 14.83
C GLU A 670 2.01 26.78 15.64
N THR A 671 2.87 25.76 15.66
CA THR A 671 2.62 24.44 16.24
C THR A 671 3.34 24.30 17.59
N ASP A 672 2.68 23.68 18.57
CA ASP A 672 3.26 23.36 19.88
C ASP A 672 4.00 22.01 19.80
N TYR A 673 5.29 22.02 20.12
CA TYR A 673 6.15 20.84 20.18
C TYR A 673 6.53 20.52 21.62
N THR A 674 6.62 19.21 21.92
CA THR A 674 7.18 18.69 23.15
C THR A 674 8.37 17.80 22.83
N VAL A 675 9.50 18.09 23.44
CA VAL A 675 10.72 17.27 23.37
C VAL A 675 10.85 16.48 24.67
N THR A 676 11.17 15.19 24.55
CA THR A 676 11.48 14.31 25.67
C THR A 676 12.82 13.65 25.44
N VAL A 677 13.76 13.80 26.38
CA VAL A 677 14.95 12.94 26.50
C VAL A 677 14.68 11.98 27.64
N ALA A 678 14.47 10.71 27.32
CA ALA A 678 14.06 9.70 28.29
C ALA A 678 15.21 9.27 29.20
N ARG A 679 14.87 8.71 30.36
CA ARG A 679 15.84 8.13 31.32
C ARG A 679 16.77 7.07 30.70
N SER A 680 16.39 6.48 29.55
CA SER A 680 17.18 5.48 28.84
C SER A 680 18.44 6.03 28.14
N ALA A 681 18.60 7.36 28.00
CA ALA A 681 19.83 7.97 27.50
C ALA A 681 21.01 7.72 28.46
N ARG A 682 22.18 7.38 27.93
CA ARG A 682 23.36 6.96 28.70
C ARG A 682 24.59 7.82 28.42
N ASP A 683 25.45 8.00 29.42
CA ASP A 683 26.80 8.55 29.18
C ASP A 683 27.72 7.53 28.48
N GLU A 684 28.91 7.96 28.04
CA GLU A 684 29.92 7.05 27.44
C GLU A 684 30.33 5.93 28.40
N GLU A 685 30.17 6.15 29.71
CA GLU A 685 30.38 5.16 30.77
C GLU A 685 29.12 4.33 31.11
N GLY A 686 28.04 4.42 30.31
CA GLY A 686 26.83 3.61 30.40
C GLY A 686 25.81 4.04 31.49
N ASN A 687 26.07 5.12 32.22
CA ASN A 687 25.21 5.61 33.30
C ASN A 687 23.97 6.30 32.72
N PRO A 688 22.74 5.95 33.15
CA PRO A 688 21.52 6.58 32.66
C PRO A 688 21.26 7.94 33.31
N LEU A 689 20.47 8.80 32.64
CA LEU A 689 19.89 9.98 33.26
C LEU A 689 19.11 9.64 34.55
N ASP A 690 19.02 10.59 35.48
CA ASP A 690 18.27 10.41 36.73
C ASP A 690 16.75 10.23 36.48
N GLU A 691 16.19 11.01 35.54
CA GLU A 691 14.77 11.02 35.18
C GLU A 691 14.56 11.51 33.73
N ASP A 692 13.35 11.30 33.18
CA ASP A 692 12.95 11.88 31.90
C ASP A 692 13.02 13.41 31.95
N HIS A 693 13.67 14.02 30.96
CA HIS A 693 13.67 15.48 30.80
C HIS A 693 12.71 15.89 29.70
N ARG A 694 11.72 16.74 30.03
CA ARG A 694 10.64 17.14 29.11
C ARG A 694 10.45 18.65 29.09
N TRP A 695 10.36 19.22 27.89
CA TRP A 695 10.01 20.63 27.71
C TRP A 695 9.21 20.87 26.43
N SER A 696 8.59 22.04 26.32
CA SER A 696 7.78 22.41 25.16
C SER A 696 8.12 23.81 24.64
N PHE A 697 7.91 24.02 23.35
CA PHE A 697 8.00 25.32 22.68
C PHE A 697 6.94 25.44 21.59
N ARG A 698 6.66 26.68 21.16
CA ARG A 698 5.80 26.94 20.01
C ARG A 698 6.59 27.58 18.87
N SER A 699 6.50 27.01 17.68
CA SER A 699 7.15 27.54 16.47
C SER A 699 6.53 28.89 16.04
N ALA A 700 7.31 29.66 15.30
CA ALA A 700 6.95 30.97 14.79
C ALA A 700 5.86 30.88 13.72
N THR A 701 5.23 32.02 13.46
CA THR A 701 4.48 32.21 12.23
C THR A 701 5.47 32.25 11.07
N ALA A 702 5.16 31.55 9.97
CA ALA A 702 6.05 31.51 8.82
C ALA A 702 6.29 32.91 8.23
N PRO A 703 7.54 33.25 7.84
CA PRO A 703 7.81 34.47 7.09
C PRO A 703 7.16 34.37 5.70
N VAL A 704 6.57 35.47 5.24
CA VAL A 704 6.05 35.57 3.87
C VAL A 704 7.25 35.65 2.91
N PRO A 705 7.40 34.73 1.93
CA PRO A 705 8.48 34.79 0.94
C PRO A 705 8.48 36.11 0.17
N THR A 706 9.67 36.66 -0.11
CA THR A 706 9.83 37.91 -0.87
C THR A 706 9.98 37.71 -2.37
N ASP A 707 10.34 36.50 -2.80
CA ASP A 707 10.43 36.13 -4.21
C ASP A 707 9.13 35.40 -4.64
N PRO A 708 8.66 35.61 -5.89
CA PRO A 708 7.46 34.96 -6.39
C PRO A 708 7.75 33.47 -6.68
N PRO A 709 6.88 32.54 -6.26
CA PRO A 709 7.11 31.09 -6.38
C PRO A 709 7.18 30.61 -7.83
N ILE A 710 7.99 29.59 -8.10
CA ILE A 710 8.17 29.00 -9.44
C ILE A 710 7.57 27.60 -9.44
N VAL A 711 6.73 27.30 -10.41
CA VAL A 711 6.04 26.01 -10.53
C VAL A 711 6.48 25.28 -11.80
N THR A 712 6.66 23.96 -11.72
CA THR A 712 6.73 23.05 -12.89
C THR A 712 5.47 22.20 -12.95
N ILE A 713 5.15 21.67 -14.13
CA ILE A 713 4.15 20.61 -14.33
C ILE A 713 4.94 19.45 -14.92
N ASP A 714 4.98 18.33 -14.21
CA ASP A 714 5.74 17.14 -14.58
C ASP A 714 4.83 16.08 -15.19
N THR A 715 3.57 15.99 -14.71
CA THR A 715 2.52 15.15 -15.26
C THR A 715 1.20 15.94 -15.39
N PRO A 716 0.43 15.74 -16.47
CA PRO A 716 0.79 15.08 -17.73
C PRO A 716 1.89 15.84 -18.48
N SER A 717 2.57 15.17 -19.41
CA SER A 717 3.62 15.71 -20.27
C SER A 717 3.07 16.49 -21.47
N GLU A 718 3.89 17.36 -22.07
CA GLU A 718 3.51 18.12 -23.26
C GLU A 718 3.12 17.21 -24.43
N GLY A 719 1.88 17.39 -24.90
CA GLY A 719 1.26 16.65 -25.99
C GLY A 719 0.61 15.34 -25.58
N GLU A 720 0.61 14.97 -24.30
CA GLU A 720 0.03 13.71 -23.81
C GLU A 720 -1.48 13.65 -24.07
N THR A 721 -1.98 12.45 -24.40
CA THR A 721 -3.42 12.18 -24.50
C THR A 721 -3.90 11.67 -23.15
N VAL A 722 -4.93 12.30 -22.59
CA VAL A 722 -5.43 12.01 -21.25
C VAL A 722 -6.94 11.73 -21.27
N SER A 723 -7.42 10.88 -20.37
CA SER A 723 -8.82 10.49 -20.23
C SER A 723 -9.13 10.07 -18.79
N GLY A 724 -10.40 10.09 -18.38
CA GLY A 724 -10.80 9.74 -17.02
C GLY A 724 -10.32 10.74 -15.95
N LEU A 725 -10.01 10.23 -14.75
CA LEU A 725 -9.41 11.02 -13.67
C LEU A 725 -7.89 11.11 -13.86
N VAL A 726 -7.40 12.32 -14.07
CA VAL A 726 -5.99 12.62 -14.33
C VAL A 726 -5.41 13.38 -13.16
N PHE A 727 -4.27 12.94 -12.64
CA PHE A 727 -3.50 13.72 -11.67
C PHE A 727 -2.56 14.65 -12.42
N ILE A 728 -2.68 15.95 -12.15
CA ILE A 728 -1.75 16.97 -12.60
C ILE A 728 -0.77 17.19 -11.46
N GLU A 729 0.50 16.89 -11.69
CA GLU A 729 1.53 16.94 -10.66
C GLU A 729 2.70 17.79 -11.12
N GLY A 730 3.44 18.32 -10.16
CA GLY A 730 4.69 19.00 -10.43
C GLY A 730 5.36 19.48 -9.16
N THR A 731 6.43 20.26 -9.34
CA THR A 731 7.18 20.84 -8.22
C THR A 731 6.89 22.33 -8.08
N VAL A 732 7.13 22.86 -6.88
CA VAL A 732 7.09 24.29 -6.60
C VAL A 732 8.27 24.71 -5.74
N GLU A 733 8.99 25.73 -6.22
CA GLU A 733 10.05 26.41 -5.50
C GLU A 733 9.53 27.74 -4.92
N ASP A 734 10.08 28.15 -3.79
CA ASP A 734 9.82 29.45 -3.14
C ASP A 734 8.36 29.75 -2.74
N LEU A 735 7.52 28.72 -2.56
CA LEU A 735 6.10 28.87 -2.17
C LEU A 735 5.90 29.49 -0.78
N GLY A 736 6.75 29.08 0.17
CA GLY A 736 6.59 29.37 1.59
C GLY A 736 5.32 28.75 2.20
N ALA A 737 5.24 28.71 3.54
CA ALA A 737 4.18 27.99 4.24
C ALA A 737 2.77 28.62 4.12
N SER A 738 2.66 29.83 3.56
CA SER A 738 1.39 30.52 3.30
C SER A 738 1.02 30.59 1.81
N GLY A 739 1.84 30.00 0.94
CA GLY A 739 1.57 29.96 -0.49
C GLY A 739 0.72 28.75 -0.88
N ALA A 740 0.05 28.84 -2.02
CA ALA A 740 -0.68 27.75 -2.65
C ALA A 740 -0.25 27.63 -4.12
N VAL A 741 -0.17 26.41 -4.62
CA VAL A 741 -0.09 26.19 -6.07
C VAL A 741 -1.51 26.24 -6.62
N GLU A 742 -1.71 27.08 -7.61
CA GLU A 742 -2.98 27.27 -8.29
C GLU A 742 -2.88 26.71 -9.70
N VAL A 743 -3.85 25.87 -10.08
CA VAL A 743 -3.94 25.24 -11.41
C VAL A 743 -5.27 25.60 -12.07
N ARG A 744 -5.26 25.76 -13.40
CA ARG A 744 -6.47 25.94 -14.21
C ARG A 744 -6.34 25.25 -15.57
N ILE A 745 -7.48 24.95 -16.19
CA ILE A 745 -7.57 24.36 -17.53
C ILE A 745 -8.24 25.35 -18.48
N ASP A 746 -7.69 25.54 -19.68
CA ASP A 746 -8.22 26.39 -20.78
C ASP A 746 -8.56 27.86 -20.44
N GLY A 747 -8.04 28.36 -19.33
CA GLY A 747 -8.32 29.72 -18.86
C GLY A 747 -9.54 29.84 -17.93
N GLU A 748 -10.05 28.72 -17.41
CA GLU A 748 -11.00 28.68 -16.30
C GLU A 748 -10.42 29.30 -15.01
N GLY A 749 -11.25 29.36 -13.95
CA GLY A 749 -10.84 29.83 -12.64
C GLY A 749 -9.68 29.01 -12.05
N TRP A 750 -8.81 29.67 -11.29
CA TRP A 750 -7.73 29.02 -10.55
C TRP A 750 -8.29 28.13 -9.42
N ARG A 751 -7.74 26.94 -9.29
CA ARG A 751 -8.06 25.94 -8.27
C ARG A 751 -6.80 25.65 -7.46
N ASP A 752 -6.95 25.51 -6.14
CA ASP A 752 -5.84 25.17 -5.27
C ASP A 752 -5.45 23.69 -5.46
N ALA A 753 -4.17 23.44 -5.73
CA ALA A 753 -3.54 22.13 -5.68
C ALA A 753 -3.07 21.81 -4.26
N THR A 754 -2.89 20.52 -3.96
CA THR A 754 -2.44 20.06 -2.64
C THR A 754 -0.94 19.78 -2.66
N GLY A 755 -0.18 20.29 -1.70
CA GLY A 755 1.26 20.04 -1.56
C GLY A 755 2.08 21.33 -1.44
N THR A 756 3.31 21.22 -0.91
CA THR A 756 4.15 22.40 -0.60
C THR A 756 5.54 22.36 -1.25
N THR A 757 5.94 21.22 -1.80
CA THR A 757 7.20 21.02 -2.56
C THR A 757 6.87 20.30 -3.85
N ASP A 758 6.30 19.11 -3.71
CA ASP A 758 5.54 18.45 -4.76
C ASP A 758 4.07 18.80 -4.55
N TRP A 759 3.36 19.08 -5.63
CA TRP A 759 1.95 19.42 -5.60
C TRP A 759 1.18 18.53 -6.57
N THR A 760 -0.09 18.31 -6.25
CA THR A 760 -1.00 17.52 -7.06
C THR A 760 -2.38 18.17 -7.13
N LEU A 761 -3.00 18.12 -8.32
CA LEU A 761 -4.40 18.46 -8.54
C LEU A 761 -5.05 17.33 -9.35
N MET A 762 -6.11 16.75 -8.82
CA MET A 762 -6.95 15.83 -9.60
C MET A 762 -7.85 16.61 -10.56
N TRP A 763 -7.81 16.23 -11.84
CA TRP A 763 -8.62 16.74 -12.92
C TRP A 763 -9.46 15.62 -13.53
N ASP A 764 -10.78 15.75 -13.41
CA ASP A 764 -11.73 14.89 -14.12
C ASP A 764 -11.83 15.37 -15.57
N THR A 765 -11.28 14.58 -16.49
CA THR A 765 -11.34 14.88 -17.92
C THR A 765 -12.64 14.40 -18.55
N GLU A 766 -13.41 13.49 -17.94
CA GLU A 766 -14.66 12.94 -18.51
C GLU A 766 -15.74 14.02 -18.71
N VAL A 767 -15.63 15.12 -17.96
CA VAL A 767 -16.52 16.28 -18.05
C VAL A 767 -16.05 17.34 -19.06
N MET A 768 -14.90 17.14 -19.71
CA MET A 768 -14.34 18.03 -20.72
C MET A 768 -14.70 17.57 -22.14
N ASN A 769 -14.73 18.52 -23.08
CA ASN A 769 -14.93 18.17 -24.49
C ASN A 769 -13.66 17.54 -25.05
N ASP A 770 -13.75 16.49 -25.86
CA ASP A 770 -12.57 15.95 -26.54
C ASP A 770 -11.87 17.02 -27.42
N GLY A 771 -10.54 17.05 -27.38
CA GLY A 771 -9.74 18.03 -28.11
C GLY A 771 -8.49 18.49 -27.36
N GLN A 772 -7.87 19.58 -27.82
CA GLN A 772 -6.71 20.15 -27.14
C GLN A 772 -7.13 20.98 -25.93
N HIS A 773 -6.45 20.75 -24.81
CA HIS A 773 -6.57 21.50 -23.58
C HIS A 773 -5.21 22.04 -23.13
N THR A 774 -5.22 23.19 -22.47
CA THR A 774 -4.02 23.77 -21.86
C THR A 774 -4.15 23.77 -20.35
N ILE A 775 -3.27 23.04 -19.69
CA ILE A 775 -3.06 23.09 -18.24
C ILE A 775 -2.16 24.29 -17.95
N SER A 776 -2.53 25.10 -16.95
CA SER A 776 -1.72 26.21 -16.46
C SER A 776 -1.57 26.11 -14.95
N ALA A 777 -0.34 26.22 -14.43
CA ALA A 777 -0.06 26.20 -13.01
C ALA A 777 0.80 27.41 -12.59
N ARG A 778 0.58 27.95 -11.39
CA ARG A 778 1.40 29.03 -10.81
C ARG A 778 1.44 28.90 -9.30
N GLY A 779 2.51 29.39 -8.67
CA GLY A 779 2.50 29.59 -7.23
C GLY A 779 1.86 30.95 -6.88
N ALA A 780 1.14 31.01 -5.77
CA ALA A 780 0.52 32.23 -5.26
C ALA A 780 0.78 32.38 -3.77
N VAL A 781 1.29 33.55 -3.35
CA VAL A 781 1.54 33.90 -1.94
C VAL A 781 0.71 35.15 -1.59
N GLY A 782 -0.58 34.94 -1.34
CA GLY A 782 -1.55 36.03 -1.17
C GLY A 782 -1.99 36.70 -2.49
N GLU A 783 -2.91 37.67 -2.42
CA GLU A 783 -3.60 38.22 -3.60
C GLU A 783 -2.67 38.95 -4.61
N ASP A 784 -1.50 39.42 -4.17
CA ASP A 784 -0.62 40.30 -4.96
C ASP A 784 0.77 39.70 -5.33
N ASN A 785 1.13 38.51 -4.83
CA ASN A 785 2.44 37.88 -5.11
C ASN A 785 2.25 36.53 -5.82
N THR A 786 2.19 36.56 -7.16
CA THR A 786 2.01 35.34 -7.99
C THR A 786 3.22 35.10 -8.89
N GLY A 787 3.58 33.83 -9.00
CA GLY A 787 4.65 33.29 -9.83
C GLY A 787 4.42 33.35 -11.34
N PRO A 788 5.44 33.05 -12.16
CA PRO A 788 5.23 32.75 -13.58
C PRO A 788 4.29 31.55 -13.74
N VAL A 789 3.53 31.55 -14.85
CA VAL A 789 2.59 30.47 -15.17
C VAL A 789 3.30 29.41 -16.00
N ALA A 790 3.44 28.20 -15.47
CA ALA A 790 3.80 27.00 -16.22
C ALA A 790 2.62 26.56 -17.08
N MET A 791 2.88 26.03 -18.27
CA MET A 791 1.85 25.57 -19.19
C MET A 791 2.25 24.25 -19.83
N VAL A 792 1.27 23.35 -19.93
CA VAL A 792 1.37 22.09 -20.66
C VAL A 792 0.12 21.95 -21.53
N ASN A 793 0.28 21.60 -22.81
CA ASN A 793 -0.84 21.26 -23.67
C ASN A 793 -1.03 19.75 -23.70
N VAL A 794 -2.28 19.30 -23.61
CA VAL A 794 -2.67 17.88 -23.68
C VAL A 794 -3.85 17.71 -24.62
N THR A 795 -4.13 16.47 -25.01
CA THR A 795 -5.32 16.12 -25.78
C THR A 795 -6.25 15.31 -24.88
N VAL A 796 -7.45 15.81 -24.59
CA VAL A 796 -8.49 15.03 -23.90
C VAL A 796 -9.21 14.14 -24.92
N HIS A 797 -9.36 12.86 -24.59
CA HIS A 797 -10.10 11.90 -25.41
C HIS A 797 -10.87 10.90 -24.55
N ASN A 798 -12.16 11.17 -24.30
CA ASN A 798 -13.01 10.37 -23.41
C ASN A 798 -13.92 9.38 -24.13
N ALA A 799 -13.82 9.23 -25.46
CA ALA A 799 -14.54 8.18 -26.14
C ALA A 799 -14.02 6.80 -25.66
N PRO A 800 -14.91 5.82 -25.39
CA PRO A 800 -14.47 4.48 -25.03
C PRO A 800 -13.63 3.91 -26.17
N ASN A 801 -12.41 3.47 -25.83
CA ASN A 801 -11.52 2.81 -26.78
C ASN A 801 -12.23 1.57 -27.35
N SER A 802 -12.21 1.43 -28.67
CA SER A 802 -12.78 0.29 -29.38
C SER A 802 -11.63 -0.58 -29.83
N ALA A 803 -11.57 -1.83 -29.33
CA ALA A 803 -10.53 -2.77 -29.73
C ALA A 803 -10.35 -2.83 -31.26
N PRO A 804 -9.09 -2.93 -31.76
CA PRO A 804 -8.81 -2.99 -33.19
C PRO A 804 -9.60 -4.08 -33.90
N VAL A 805 -10.13 -3.83 -35.09
CA VAL A 805 -10.89 -4.82 -35.86
C VAL A 805 -9.96 -5.53 -36.84
N VAL A 806 -9.75 -6.83 -36.64
CA VAL A 806 -9.01 -7.68 -37.57
C VAL A 806 -9.95 -8.23 -38.64
N TYR A 807 -9.59 -8.05 -39.92
CA TYR A 807 -10.36 -8.65 -41.01
C TYR A 807 -10.13 -10.17 -41.06
N PRO A 808 -11.17 -10.99 -41.36
CA PRO A 808 -11.05 -12.45 -41.33
C PRO A 808 -9.88 -12.99 -42.17
N ILE A 809 -9.10 -13.89 -41.60
CA ILE A 809 -7.93 -14.50 -42.24
C ILE A 809 -8.26 -15.97 -42.53
N ASP A 810 -8.13 -16.39 -43.79
CA ASP A 810 -8.43 -17.77 -44.19
C ASP A 810 -7.31 -18.75 -43.79
N ASP A 811 -7.69 -19.92 -43.29
CA ASP A 811 -6.82 -21.09 -43.13
C ASP A 811 -6.04 -21.42 -44.41
N ARG A 812 -4.81 -21.92 -44.26
CA ARG A 812 -3.92 -22.23 -45.39
C ARG A 812 -3.39 -23.65 -45.35
N LYS A 813 -3.23 -24.21 -46.55
CA LYS A 813 -2.45 -25.43 -46.80
C LYS A 813 -1.24 -25.07 -47.64
N VAL A 814 -0.06 -25.50 -47.19
CA VAL A 814 1.23 -25.12 -47.79
C VAL A 814 2.12 -26.35 -47.89
N ASN A 815 2.78 -26.55 -49.04
CA ASN A 815 3.75 -27.63 -49.16
C ASN A 815 5.12 -27.19 -48.66
N VAL A 816 5.91 -28.12 -48.11
CA VAL A 816 7.33 -27.90 -47.81
C VAL A 816 8.05 -27.30 -49.02
N GLY A 817 8.84 -26.26 -48.78
CA GLY A 817 9.58 -25.52 -49.81
C GLY A 817 8.78 -24.49 -50.60
N GLN A 818 7.47 -24.34 -50.37
CA GLN A 818 6.65 -23.30 -51.01
C GLN A 818 6.64 -22.01 -50.17
N THR A 819 7.20 -20.92 -50.69
CA THR A 819 7.10 -19.61 -50.03
C THR A 819 5.65 -19.11 -50.03
N VAL A 820 5.18 -18.66 -48.88
CA VAL A 820 3.85 -18.11 -48.66
C VAL A 820 3.97 -16.70 -48.09
N THR A 821 3.08 -15.83 -48.57
CA THR A 821 2.90 -14.47 -48.08
C THR A 821 1.43 -14.28 -47.68
N ILE A 822 1.20 -13.80 -46.47
CA ILE A 822 -0.12 -13.46 -45.92
C ILE A 822 -0.08 -11.99 -45.52
N GLN A 823 -1.09 -11.24 -45.93
CA GLN A 823 -1.29 -9.86 -45.48
C GLN A 823 -2.39 -9.88 -44.43
N VAL A 824 -2.05 -9.51 -43.20
CA VAL A 824 -3.06 -9.23 -42.16
C VAL A 824 -3.52 -7.80 -42.34
N GLU A 825 -4.83 -7.60 -42.46
CA GLU A 825 -5.44 -6.28 -42.51
C GLU A 825 -6.24 -6.08 -41.21
N ALA A 826 -6.02 -4.94 -40.57
CA ALA A 826 -6.78 -4.52 -39.41
C ALA A 826 -6.97 -3.00 -39.47
N GLU A 827 -8.05 -2.52 -38.84
CA GLU A 827 -8.31 -1.10 -38.68
C GLU A 827 -8.70 -0.81 -37.24
N ASP A 828 -8.26 0.33 -36.74
CA ASP A 828 -8.70 0.84 -35.46
C ASP A 828 -9.87 1.81 -35.68
N PRO A 829 -11.06 1.57 -35.08
CA PRO A 829 -12.21 2.46 -35.21
C PRO A 829 -11.95 3.89 -34.72
N ASP A 830 -10.99 4.08 -33.81
CA ASP A 830 -10.64 5.34 -33.17
C ASP A 830 -9.45 6.04 -33.85
N GLY A 831 -8.82 5.38 -34.82
CA GLY A 831 -7.73 5.91 -35.63
C GLY A 831 -6.35 5.89 -34.95
N GLN A 832 -6.18 5.06 -33.92
CA GLN A 832 -4.92 4.85 -33.22
C GLN A 832 -3.93 4.00 -34.05
N GLY A 833 -2.65 4.05 -33.69
CA GLY A 833 -1.63 3.23 -34.33
C GLY A 833 -1.71 1.79 -33.84
N ILE A 834 -1.68 0.81 -34.75
CA ILE A 834 -1.80 -0.61 -34.42
C ILE A 834 -0.48 -1.36 -34.57
N VAL A 835 -0.27 -2.36 -33.71
CA VAL A 835 0.88 -3.27 -33.72
C VAL A 835 0.40 -4.71 -33.88
N PHE A 836 1.09 -5.47 -34.73
CA PHE A 836 0.81 -6.88 -35.01
C PHE A 836 1.81 -7.80 -34.31
N THR A 837 1.34 -8.87 -33.68
CA THR A 837 2.17 -9.95 -33.11
C THR A 837 1.56 -11.32 -33.37
N ASP A 838 2.36 -12.38 -33.24
CA ASP A 838 1.94 -13.76 -33.38
C ASP A 838 2.54 -14.65 -32.28
N ASP A 839 1.99 -15.85 -32.09
CA ASP A 839 2.39 -16.82 -31.06
C ASP A 839 3.14 -18.04 -31.61
N THR A 840 3.73 -17.94 -32.82
CA THR A 840 4.31 -19.11 -33.50
C THR A 840 5.80 -18.97 -33.77
N GLU A 841 6.50 -20.11 -33.83
CA GLU A 841 7.87 -20.18 -34.33
C GLU A 841 7.93 -20.40 -35.85
N LEU A 842 6.78 -20.53 -36.52
CA LEU A 842 6.73 -20.83 -37.96
C LEU A 842 7.15 -19.63 -38.83
N PHE A 843 6.90 -18.41 -38.35
CA PHE A 843 7.23 -17.14 -38.98
C PHE A 843 7.15 -16.01 -37.94
N ASP A 844 7.64 -14.82 -38.29
CA ASP A 844 7.36 -13.58 -37.56
C ASP A 844 6.49 -12.66 -38.42
N ILE A 845 5.42 -12.12 -37.85
CA ILE A 845 4.64 -11.04 -38.47
C ILE A 845 5.37 -9.69 -38.40
N ASP A 846 5.34 -8.90 -39.48
CA ASP A 846 5.86 -7.53 -39.44
C ASP A 846 4.96 -6.67 -38.52
N PRO A 847 5.51 -6.11 -37.43
CA PRO A 847 4.71 -5.45 -36.40
C PRO A 847 4.08 -4.13 -36.86
N THR A 848 4.56 -3.54 -37.97
CA THR A 848 4.09 -2.23 -38.46
C THR A 848 3.08 -2.37 -39.59
N ASN A 849 3.17 -3.43 -40.38
CA ASN A 849 2.34 -3.58 -41.58
C ASN A 849 1.62 -4.92 -41.70
N GLY A 850 1.75 -5.83 -40.74
CA GLY A 850 1.01 -7.09 -40.70
C GLY A 850 1.40 -8.09 -41.80
N LEU A 851 2.54 -7.90 -42.47
CA LEU A 851 3.00 -8.80 -43.52
C LEU A 851 3.71 -10.02 -42.92
N ILE A 852 3.22 -11.21 -43.27
CA ILE A 852 3.85 -12.49 -42.95
C ILE A 852 4.47 -13.05 -44.23
N THR A 853 5.73 -13.48 -44.20
CA THR A 853 6.35 -14.23 -45.30
C THR A 853 7.26 -15.34 -44.79
N PHE A 854 7.01 -16.58 -45.18
CA PHE A 854 7.83 -17.73 -44.76
C PHE A 854 7.84 -18.86 -45.81
N THR A 855 8.76 -19.81 -45.65
CA THR A 855 8.89 -21.01 -46.49
C THR A 855 9.09 -22.22 -45.59
N PRO A 856 8.10 -23.12 -45.43
CA PRO A 856 8.18 -24.18 -44.45
C PRO A 856 9.16 -25.29 -44.85
N THR A 857 9.79 -25.92 -43.86
CA THR A 857 10.75 -27.03 -43.99
C THR A 857 10.14 -28.38 -43.62
N GLU A 858 10.84 -29.48 -43.92
CA GLU A 858 10.32 -30.85 -43.75
C GLU A 858 10.02 -31.20 -42.28
N ASP A 859 10.75 -30.62 -41.33
CA ASP A 859 10.56 -30.74 -39.89
C ASP A 859 9.36 -29.94 -39.36
N GLN A 860 8.80 -29.03 -40.16
CA GLN A 860 7.62 -28.21 -39.82
C GLN A 860 6.30 -28.81 -40.36
N VAL A 861 6.33 -30.01 -40.94
CA VAL A 861 5.14 -30.76 -41.42
C VAL A 861 4.22 -31.08 -40.24
N SER A 862 3.20 -30.23 -40.07
CA SER A 862 2.21 -30.33 -39.01
C SER A 862 1.00 -29.45 -39.33
N GLN A 863 0.01 -29.49 -38.46
CA GLN A 863 -1.06 -28.50 -38.42
C GLN A 863 -0.76 -27.51 -37.28
N TRP A 864 -0.46 -26.27 -37.66
CA TRP A 864 -0.15 -25.18 -36.75
C TRP A 864 -1.42 -24.36 -36.49
N TYR A 865 -1.69 -24.11 -35.21
CA TYR A 865 -2.77 -23.21 -34.76
C TYR A 865 -2.07 -21.95 -34.26
N ILE A 866 -2.29 -20.84 -34.96
CA ILE A 866 -1.51 -19.62 -34.77
C ILE A 866 -2.48 -18.51 -34.42
N THR A 867 -2.26 -17.85 -33.29
CA THR A 867 -3.04 -16.70 -32.85
C THR A 867 -2.31 -15.43 -33.23
N ILE A 868 -2.91 -14.66 -34.13
CA ILE A 868 -2.45 -13.32 -34.47
C ILE A 868 -3.14 -12.34 -33.52
N THR A 869 -2.35 -11.47 -32.89
CA THR A 869 -2.82 -10.42 -31.99
C THR A 869 -2.58 -9.05 -32.62
N VAL A 870 -3.59 -8.19 -32.60
CA VAL A 870 -3.48 -6.79 -33.02
C VAL A 870 -3.86 -5.92 -31.83
N SER A 871 -2.97 -5.01 -31.44
CA SER A 871 -3.18 -4.10 -30.30
C SER A 871 -2.92 -2.65 -30.69
N ASP A 872 -3.66 -1.74 -30.08
CA ASP A 872 -3.46 -0.28 -30.14
C ASP A 872 -2.63 0.25 -28.96
N GLY A 873 -2.18 -0.64 -28.05
CA GLY A 873 -1.49 -0.30 -26.81
C GLY A 873 -2.40 -0.21 -25.58
N ILE A 874 -3.72 -0.33 -25.75
CA ILE A 874 -4.73 -0.28 -24.69
C ILE A 874 -5.58 -1.56 -24.73
N ASP A 875 -6.20 -1.86 -25.87
CA ASP A 875 -6.99 -3.06 -26.13
C ASP A 875 -6.32 -3.96 -27.17
N GLN A 876 -6.81 -5.20 -27.29
CA GLN A 876 -6.32 -6.15 -28.28
C GLN A 876 -7.43 -7.03 -28.87
N THR A 877 -7.28 -7.37 -30.15
CA THR A 877 -8.09 -8.37 -30.84
C THR A 877 -7.22 -9.54 -31.27
N LYS A 878 -7.74 -10.75 -31.06
CA LYS A 878 -7.04 -12.00 -31.40
C LYS A 878 -7.83 -12.77 -32.45
N GLU A 879 -7.13 -13.28 -33.46
CA GLU A 879 -7.69 -14.18 -34.48
C GLU A 879 -6.80 -15.41 -34.60
N THR A 880 -7.38 -16.60 -34.48
CA THR A 880 -6.64 -17.86 -34.62
C THR A 880 -6.84 -18.45 -36.01
N ILE A 881 -5.75 -18.68 -36.73
CA ILE A 881 -5.73 -19.33 -38.04
C ILE A 881 -5.07 -20.70 -37.98
N ILE A 882 -5.41 -21.55 -38.95
CA ILE A 882 -4.79 -22.86 -39.12
C ILE A 882 -3.91 -22.86 -40.36
N ILE A 883 -2.62 -23.16 -40.18
CA ILE A 883 -1.70 -23.45 -41.29
C ILE A 883 -1.33 -24.93 -41.26
N THR A 884 -1.74 -25.66 -42.29
CA THR A 884 -1.34 -27.05 -42.50
C THR A 884 -0.14 -27.09 -43.45
N VAL A 885 1.01 -27.52 -42.93
CA VAL A 885 2.20 -27.80 -43.74
C VAL A 885 2.17 -29.26 -44.17
N GLU A 886 2.11 -29.50 -45.48
CA GLU A 886 2.09 -30.82 -46.10
C GLU A 886 3.48 -31.14 -46.69
N PRO A 887 3.95 -32.40 -46.62
CA PRO A 887 5.23 -32.78 -47.20
C PRO A 887 5.21 -32.55 -48.71
N GLN A 888 6.35 -32.19 -49.29
CA GLN A 888 6.44 -31.93 -50.73
C GLN A 888 6.01 -33.20 -51.50
N GLU A 889 5.00 -33.10 -52.39
CA GLU A 889 4.63 -34.23 -53.24
C GLU A 889 5.80 -34.58 -54.19
N ASP A 890 6.58 -35.59 -53.81
CA ASP A 890 7.49 -36.25 -54.73
C ASP A 890 6.66 -36.91 -55.83
N SER A 891 6.66 -36.30 -57.02
CA SER A 891 6.30 -36.99 -58.23
C SER A 891 7.27 -38.17 -58.41
N GLU A 892 6.90 -39.37 -57.98
CA GLU A 892 6.99 -40.62 -58.76
C GLU A 892 6.54 -41.88 -57.96
N SER A 893 5.53 -42.57 -58.50
CA SER A 893 5.39 -44.04 -58.51
C SER A 893 5.14 -44.80 -57.20
N PHE A 894 3.87 -44.90 -56.80
CA PHE A 894 3.43 -45.99 -55.93
C PHE A 894 3.03 -47.24 -56.75
N LEU A 895 3.68 -48.36 -56.47
CA LEU A 895 3.28 -49.74 -56.79
C LEU A 895 3.24 -50.14 -58.28
N GLY A 896 4.41 -50.31 -58.90
CA GLY A 896 4.83 -51.51 -59.65
C GLY A 896 3.88 -52.25 -60.63
N LEU A 897 2.79 -51.65 -61.13
CA LEU A 897 1.88 -52.21 -62.13
C LEU A 897 1.35 -51.09 -63.04
N SER A 898 1.95 -50.93 -64.22
CA SER A 898 1.42 -50.04 -65.26
C SER A 898 0.23 -50.69 -65.98
N LEU A 899 -1.00 -50.35 -65.58
CA LEU A 899 -2.20 -50.72 -66.34
C LEU A 899 -2.50 -49.62 -67.37
N THR A 900 -2.65 -50.00 -68.64
CA THR A 900 -2.98 -49.05 -69.71
C THR A 900 -4.45 -48.61 -69.61
N MET A 901 -4.81 -47.45 -70.18
CA MET A 901 -6.15 -46.86 -70.08
C MET A 901 -7.30 -47.78 -70.57
N ASN A 902 -7.01 -48.73 -71.47
CA ASN A 902 -7.95 -49.79 -71.87
C ASN A 902 -8.20 -50.84 -70.77
N GLN A 903 -7.22 -51.11 -69.91
CA GLN A 903 -7.35 -52.05 -68.80
C GLN A 903 -8.09 -51.42 -67.61
N VAL A 904 -7.91 -50.12 -67.37
CA VAL A 904 -8.72 -49.35 -66.40
C VAL A 904 -10.19 -49.34 -66.83
N LEU A 905 -10.48 -49.11 -68.11
CA LEU A 905 -11.85 -49.16 -68.64
C LEU A 905 -12.46 -50.57 -68.51
N THR A 906 -11.66 -51.62 -68.67
CA THR A 906 -12.12 -53.01 -68.52
C THR A 906 -12.46 -53.34 -67.06
N VAL A 907 -11.67 -52.86 -66.10
CA VAL A 907 -11.93 -53.02 -64.66
C VAL A 907 -13.16 -52.21 -64.23
N LEU A 908 -13.35 -51.00 -64.75
CA LEU A 908 -14.55 -50.19 -64.50
C LEU A 908 -15.82 -50.83 -65.09
N VAL A 909 -15.75 -51.40 -66.30
CA VAL A 909 -16.87 -52.14 -66.90
C VAL A 909 -17.19 -53.40 -66.10
N LEU A 910 -16.19 -54.14 -65.61
CA LEU A 910 -16.40 -55.29 -64.73
C LEU A 910 -17.02 -54.90 -63.38
N LEU A 911 -16.60 -53.79 -62.78
CA LEU A 911 -17.19 -53.26 -61.54
C LEU A 911 -18.65 -52.81 -61.75
N ILE A 912 -18.96 -52.15 -62.87
CA ILE A 912 -20.34 -51.76 -63.22
C ILE A 912 -21.22 -53.00 -63.48
N VAL A 913 -20.70 -54.03 -64.16
CA VAL A 913 -21.44 -55.30 -64.38
C VAL A 913 -21.67 -56.03 -63.05
N VAL A 914 -20.71 -56.03 -62.12
CA VAL A 914 -20.87 -56.61 -60.79
C VAL A 914 -21.90 -55.83 -59.96
N ILE A 915 -21.92 -54.49 -60.02
CA ILE A 915 -22.92 -53.66 -59.36
C ILE A 915 -24.33 -53.90 -59.95
N ILE A 916 -24.45 -54.04 -61.29
CA ILE A 916 -25.72 -54.35 -61.96
C ILE A 916 -26.22 -55.76 -61.59
N VAL A 917 -25.33 -56.75 -61.45
CA VAL A 917 -25.67 -58.11 -61.01
C VAL A 917 -26.09 -58.14 -59.54
N VAL A 918 -25.46 -57.35 -58.66
CA VAL A 918 -25.84 -57.23 -57.24
C VAL A 918 -27.20 -56.52 -57.08
N ILE A 919 -27.50 -55.49 -57.88
CA ILE A 919 -28.81 -54.83 -57.91
C ILE A 919 -29.90 -55.72 -58.52
N ALA A 920 -29.57 -56.54 -59.53
CA ALA A 920 -30.50 -57.50 -60.15
C ALA A 920 -30.82 -58.71 -59.25
N VAL A 921 -29.89 -59.13 -58.39
CA VAL A 921 -30.11 -60.19 -57.39
C VAL A 921 -30.85 -59.66 -56.14
N GLY A 922 -30.69 -58.38 -55.79
CA GLY A 922 -31.44 -57.72 -54.71
C GLY A 922 -32.92 -57.46 -55.01
N ARG A 923 -33.31 -57.27 -56.29
CA ARG A 923 -34.71 -57.00 -56.70
C ARG A 923 -35.62 -58.23 -56.82
N ARG A 924 -35.13 -59.47 -56.62
CA ARG A 924 -35.95 -60.70 -56.66
C ARG A 924 -36.50 -61.18 -55.29
N ARG A 925 -36.27 -60.46 -54.19
CA ARG A 925 -36.74 -60.85 -52.84
C ARG A 925 -37.74 -59.91 -52.14
N ARG A 926 -38.28 -58.89 -52.82
CA ARG A 926 -39.38 -58.04 -52.31
C ARG A 926 -40.57 -57.99 -53.27
N VAL A 927 -41.30 -59.09 -53.35
CA VAL A 927 -42.73 -59.09 -53.72
C VAL A 927 -43.42 -59.98 -52.69
N ASN A 928 -43.91 -59.36 -51.61
CA ASN A 928 -45.15 -59.72 -50.90
C ASN A 928 -45.22 -59.02 -49.54
N ARG A 929 -46.41 -58.49 -49.26
CA ARG A 929 -46.97 -58.00 -47.98
C ARG A 929 -46.70 -56.56 -47.55
N THR A 930 -47.57 -55.69 -48.09
CA THR A 930 -48.32 -54.65 -47.36
C THR A 930 -49.45 -55.26 -46.52
N GLN A 931 -49.68 -54.77 -45.29
CA GLN A 931 -50.95 -54.20 -44.78
C GLN A 931 -51.13 -54.32 -43.24
N GLU A 932 -51.62 -53.21 -42.66
CA GLU A 932 -52.48 -53.06 -41.45
C GLU A 932 -51.85 -53.40 -40.09
N GLY A 933 -52.06 -52.69 -38.97
CA GLY A 933 -52.91 -51.55 -38.56
C GLY A 933 -52.64 -51.29 -37.05
N PRO A 934 -53.11 -50.18 -36.44
CA PRO A 934 -52.72 -49.72 -35.10
C PRO A 934 -53.74 -50.11 -34.00
N ASP A 935 -53.31 -50.21 -32.72
CA ASP A 935 -54.03 -49.72 -31.53
C ASP A 935 -53.44 -50.15 -30.17
N ALA A 936 -53.59 -49.22 -29.20
CA ALA A 936 -53.86 -49.38 -27.76
C ALA A 936 -52.72 -49.37 -26.69
N PRO A 937 -53.02 -48.87 -25.45
CA PRO A 937 -52.06 -48.19 -24.55
C PRO A 937 -51.94 -48.71 -23.08
N ALA A 938 -50.97 -48.13 -22.34
CA ALA A 938 -50.83 -47.99 -20.86
C ALA A 938 -50.63 -49.28 -20.00
N PRO A 939 -50.23 -49.25 -18.68
CA PRO A 939 -50.10 -48.11 -17.74
C PRO A 939 -48.93 -48.10 -16.69
N ARG A 940 -48.77 -46.92 -16.04
CA ARG A 940 -48.52 -46.57 -14.60
C ARG A 940 -47.44 -47.24 -13.71
N SER A 941 -46.69 -46.38 -12.99
CA SER A 941 -46.55 -46.29 -11.50
C SER A 941 -45.72 -45.03 -11.13
N SER A 942 -46.29 -43.95 -10.59
CA SER A 942 -46.52 -43.60 -9.16
C SER A 942 -45.32 -43.12 -8.32
N MET A 943 -45.48 -41.88 -7.81
CA MET A 943 -45.10 -41.34 -6.48
C MET A 943 -43.61 -41.10 -6.19
N GLY A 944 -43.19 -40.03 -5.51
CA GLY A 944 -43.88 -38.90 -4.91
C GLY A 944 -42.85 -38.02 -4.17
N ASP A 945 -43.09 -36.71 -4.20
CA ASP A 945 -42.89 -35.68 -3.17
C ASP A 945 -41.78 -35.75 -2.09
N VAL A 946 -41.12 -34.59 -1.96
CA VAL A 946 -40.51 -33.93 -0.77
C VAL A 946 -39.20 -34.58 -0.29
N SER A 947 -38.08 -33.87 -0.09
CA SER A 947 -37.80 -32.50 0.36
C SER A 947 -36.56 -31.92 -0.32
#